data_AF-A0A836B5Y8-F1
#
_entry.id   AF-A0A836B5Y8-F1
#
_cell.length_a   1.000
_cell.length_b   1.000
_cell.length_c   1.000
_cell.angle_alpha   90.00
_cell.angle_beta   90.00
_cell.angle_gamma   90.00
#
_symmetry.space_group_name_H-M   'P 1'
#
loop_
_entity.id
_entity.type
_entity.pdbx_description
1 polymer ?
#
loop_
_entity_poly.entity_id
_entity_poly.type
_entity_poly.pdbx_seq_one_letter_code
_entity_poly.pdbx_strand_id
1 'polypeptide(L)'
;MSQAASMPQPYDAVYGPGQHELVSSPNANIRVGVLQASALVDHVCSVTRETLEKLAGKEVAGSQRCTLEELQHILSSVGEFHSKAGGSASNVGRALALGFGMSVQLVGTRGADEWGVMFTSSVHRAGVEVTHMRVQPDGHTGRSAILTCDGERTMRTYTDPKVTTRPGDLVPGDFSGCDWVFLSCYSLYSEGLLPRAVQLANQVGAKVVLDLASYEVVRTYHKQLMEVLQSGGVHFCICNEDEAQMLVTCSEDAAAAAADAASRGSMSQHAAAAAAIGFPPDSSLPAAVLGLLLRHCHGGVVTRGVLGCVASSRDLQQAAVAAGASTDAALVAVPAVPGIAVVDTTGAGDHFTAGFMYGLMTRQPLERCCEVACLAGASAVRVLGAELAQRDWAWFHARLHGELAGDVVQESSAAEVAQELLGCYSLIGRLGRGVVYFGSARLAQSSPYWDRAIRLAERVALLLGSPVWTGGGPGMMRAASEGGLKAGVPVGGIRISREAGTNVLTMEDYLSAGSAFTCKYMPTRKVALTDAGVRQVPEQRTAYVFLPGGLGTMDELFSILTLMQLGKLGSSLSVPLLIVNWDGFYDGLMSLLTAFDQTGALHASEVRQVMVANTNDEVVEYLAQFYNLPVPEREDKDEEAAAAEELAAEADLDSQAKADKARQQAMAAMELQAKLEQLQATSTGADPTHAQSRTCGAGGGNSDGPSGRITPLETAAKGPLATVMAEAAGGGSGASSSKHRSRRSSLSMATNGHAVSAEDVLHQLQQQPQQQQQR
;
A
#
# COMPACT_ATOMS: atom_id res chain seq x y z
N MET A 1 25.91 35.48 40.67
CA MET A 1 24.65 36.12 40.27
C MET A 1 24.19 35.41 39.00
N SER A 2 23.07 34.70 39.11
CA SER A 2 22.50 33.82 38.08
C SER A 2 21.92 34.62 36.92
N GLN A 3 22.26 34.25 35.69
CA GLN A 3 21.40 34.51 34.54
C GLN A 3 21.02 33.16 33.92
N ALA A 4 19.73 32.84 34.07
CA ALA A 4 19.06 31.72 33.47
C ALA A 4 18.99 31.94 31.95
N ALA A 5 19.61 31.04 31.18
CA ALA A 5 19.30 30.88 29.78
C ALA A 5 18.03 30.03 29.68
N SER A 6 17.02 30.58 29.00
CA SER A 6 15.69 30.02 28.85
C SER A 6 15.72 28.64 28.19
N MET A 7 15.15 27.65 28.88
CA MET A 7 14.87 26.33 28.32
C MET A 7 13.76 26.41 27.27
N PRO A 8 13.87 25.71 26.12
CA PRO A 8 12.70 25.40 25.32
C PRO A 8 11.81 24.43 26.11
N GLN A 9 10.54 24.80 26.27
CA GLN A 9 9.49 23.97 26.85
C GLN A 9 9.35 22.64 26.08
N PRO A 10 9.11 21.50 26.75
CA PRO A 10 8.76 20.26 26.06
C PRO A 10 7.41 20.44 25.35
N TYR A 11 7.36 20.07 24.08
CA TYR A 11 6.13 19.91 23.30
C TYR A 11 5.35 18.70 23.84
N ASP A 12 4.71 18.85 25.00
CA ASP A 12 3.72 17.92 25.53
C ASP A 12 2.32 18.50 25.25
N ALA A 13 1.66 18.06 24.17
CA ALA A 13 0.19 18.03 24.04
C ALA A 13 -0.28 17.71 22.62
N VAL A 14 -0.05 16.48 22.13
CA VAL A 14 -1.01 15.77 21.25
C VAL A 14 -0.72 14.27 21.47
N TYR A 15 -1.74 13.43 21.51
CA TYR A 15 -1.70 11.96 21.70
C TYR A 15 -1.69 11.49 23.16
N GLY A 16 -2.92 11.22 23.66
CA GLY A 16 -3.13 10.35 24.82
C GLY A 16 -2.77 8.89 24.53
N PRO A 17 -2.74 8.01 25.54
CA PRO A 17 -2.32 6.63 25.42
C PRO A 17 -3.42 5.80 24.71
N GLY A 18 -3.50 5.93 23.39
CA GLY A 18 -4.28 5.07 22.53
C GLY A 18 -3.48 3.81 22.23
N GLN A 19 -4.07 2.66 22.53
CA GLN A 19 -3.51 1.33 22.34
C GLN A 19 -2.97 1.17 20.92
N HIS A 20 -1.64 1.01 20.79
CA HIS A 20 -1.05 0.40 19.61
C HIS A 20 -1.41 -1.09 19.63
N GLU A 21 -2.55 -1.45 19.06
CA GLU A 21 -2.71 -2.80 18.53
C GLU A 21 -1.71 -2.93 17.38
N LEU A 22 -0.54 -3.48 17.72
CA LEU A 22 0.41 -4.07 16.78
C LEU A 22 -0.40 -4.97 15.84
N VAL A 23 -0.55 -4.54 14.59
CA VAL A 23 -1.04 -5.39 13.51
C VAL A 23 -0.23 -6.67 13.58
N SER A 24 -0.89 -7.78 13.93
CA SER A 24 -0.24 -9.08 14.08
C SER A 24 0.35 -9.49 12.73
N SER A 25 1.64 -9.23 12.56
CA SER A 25 2.42 -9.66 11.41
C SER A 25 2.43 -11.20 11.37
N PRO A 26 2.36 -11.83 10.19
CA PRO A 26 2.53 -13.29 10.05
C PRO A 26 3.87 -13.82 10.61
N ASN A 27 4.80 -12.93 10.98
CA ASN A 27 6.10 -13.23 11.60
C ASN A 27 6.12 -13.12 13.14
N ALA A 28 4.97 -12.97 13.81
CA ALA A 28 4.85 -12.70 15.25
C ALA A 28 5.53 -13.73 16.19
N ASN A 29 6.02 -14.86 15.66
CA ASN A 29 6.66 -15.91 16.45
C ASN A 29 8.21 -15.90 16.42
N ILE A 30 8.87 -15.09 15.59
CA ILE A 30 10.35 -15.06 15.54
C ILE A 30 10.86 -14.03 16.54
N ARG A 31 11.70 -14.47 17.50
CA ARG A 31 12.32 -13.57 18.50
C ARG A 31 13.82 -13.41 18.26
N VAL A 32 14.29 -12.17 18.36
CA VAL A 32 15.68 -11.79 18.13
C VAL A 32 16.31 -11.24 19.41
N GLY A 33 17.38 -11.87 19.88
CA GLY A 33 18.23 -11.33 20.94
C GLY A 33 19.31 -10.42 20.36
N VAL A 34 19.53 -9.26 20.97
CA VAL A 34 20.54 -8.29 20.53
C VAL A 34 21.44 -7.94 21.70
N LEU A 35 22.76 -8.13 21.57
CA LEU A 35 23.71 -7.76 22.62
C LEU A 35 24.34 -6.39 22.36
N GLN A 36 23.95 -5.40 23.17
CA GLN A 36 24.59 -4.08 23.24
C GLN A 36 25.34 -3.98 24.58
N ALA A 37 26.62 -4.37 24.59
CA ALA A 37 27.43 -4.56 25.80
C ALA A 37 27.37 -3.36 26.78
N SER A 38 27.45 -2.15 26.25
CA SER A 38 27.22 -0.88 26.97
C SER A 38 26.18 -0.08 26.20
N ALA A 39 25.16 0.43 26.90
CA ALA A 39 24.29 1.48 26.37
C ALA A 39 25.14 2.68 25.91
N LEU A 40 24.75 3.26 24.79
CA LEU A 40 25.49 4.33 24.13
C LEU A 40 24.54 5.43 23.66
N VAL A 41 24.88 6.68 23.95
CA VAL A 41 24.20 7.86 23.42
C VAL A 41 25.08 8.54 22.39
N ASP A 42 24.54 8.78 21.21
CA ASP A 42 25.24 9.47 20.13
C ASP A 42 24.92 10.97 20.18
N HIS A 43 25.95 11.79 20.16
CA HIS A 43 25.89 13.25 20.05
C HIS A 43 26.34 13.64 18.64
N VAL A 44 25.37 13.89 17.77
CA VAL A 44 25.62 14.17 16.35
C VAL A 44 25.83 15.67 16.13
N CYS A 45 26.98 16.01 15.54
CA CYS A 45 27.47 17.37 15.39
C CYS A 45 27.92 17.61 13.94
N SER A 46 27.34 18.60 13.26
CA SER A 46 27.85 19.05 11.96
C SER A 46 29.01 20.01 12.18
N VAL A 47 30.17 19.70 11.59
CA VAL A 47 31.40 20.47 11.79
C VAL A 47 32.07 20.80 10.46
N THR A 48 32.85 21.88 10.43
CA THR A 48 33.70 22.20 9.28
C THR A 48 34.92 21.27 9.25
N ARG A 49 35.52 21.05 8.07
CA ARG A 49 36.76 20.25 7.92
C ARG A 49 37.87 20.77 8.84
N GLU A 50 38.03 22.10 8.96
CA GLU A 50 39.00 22.72 9.87
C GLU A 50 38.74 22.35 11.35
N THR A 51 37.48 22.35 11.77
CA THR A 51 37.10 21.97 13.14
C THR A 51 37.32 20.48 13.36
N LEU A 52 36.98 19.65 12.37
CA LEU A 52 37.20 18.21 12.41
C LEU A 52 38.68 17.87 12.58
N GLU A 53 39.56 18.47 11.79
CA GLU A 53 41.01 18.25 11.88
C GLU A 53 41.59 18.70 13.23
N LYS A 54 41.09 19.81 13.79
CA LYS A 54 41.49 20.29 15.12
C LYS A 54 41.08 19.33 16.24
N LEU A 55 39.88 18.75 16.16
CA LEU A 55 39.32 17.89 17.21
C LEU A 55 39.71 16.42 17.07
N ALA A 56 39.81 15.91 15.84
CA ALA A 56 40.13 14.51 15.54
C ALA A 56 41.62 14.27 15.31
N GLY A 57 42.41 15.32 15.07
CA GLY A 57 43.83 15.21 14.75
C GLY A 57 44.07 14.61 13.36
N LYS A 58 45.12 13.78 13.22
CA LYS A 58 45.48 13.12 11.95
C LYS A 58 44.57 11.93 11.59
N GLU A 59 43.66 11.56 12.48
CA GLU A 59 42.82 10.36 12.37
C GLU A 59 41.38 10.76 12.09
N VAL A 60 41.20 11.37 10.92
CA VAL A 60 39.89 11.70 10.34
C VAL A 60 39.26 10.41 9.81
N ALA A 61 37.95 10.26 10.00
CA ALA A 61 37.16 9.05 9.79
C ALA A 61 37.40 7.92 10.83
N GLY A 62 36.55 6.89 10.80
CA GLY A 62 36.67 5.73 11.68
C GLY A 62 36.06 5.90 13.07
N SER A 63 36.31 4.89 13.92
CA SER A 63 35.74 4.76 15.27
C SER A 63 36.83 4.57 16.30
N GLN A 64 36.99 5.55 17.18
CA GLN A 64 38.04 5.51 18.19
C GLN A 64 37.52 5.75 19.60
N ARG A 65 38.24 5.17 20.54
CA ARG A 65 38.01 5.35 21.97
C ARG A 65 38.60 6.66 22.44
N CYS A 66 37.88 7.35 23.31
CA CYS A 66 38.37 8.53 24.01
C CYS A 66 38.06 8.44 25.51
N THR A 67 38.75 9.28 26.27
CA THR A 67 38.50 9.53 27.69
C THR A 67 37.24 10.39 27.88
N LEU A 68 36.73 10.44 29.12
CA LEU A 68 35.58 11.26 29.44
C LEU A 68 35.90 12.75 29.27
N GLU A 69 37.12 13.15 29.66
CA GLU A 69 37.64 14.51 29.54
C GLU A 69 37.76 14.93 28.08
N GLU A 70 38.29 14.06 27.21
CA GLU A 70 38.37 14.31 25.77
C GLU A 70 36.99 14.45 25.14
N LEU A 71 36.04 13.56 25.48
CA LEU A 71 34.67 13.67 24.98
C LEU A 71 34.03 15.01 25.41
N GLN A 72 34.17 15.39 26.68
CA GLN A 72 33.66 16.67 27.17
C GLN A 72 34.31 17.85 26.46
N HIS A 73 35.63 17.78 26.21
CA HIS A 73 36.34 18.80 25.46
C HIS A 73 35.81 18.92 24.03
N ILE A 74 35.64 17.80 23.32
CA ILE A 74 35.06 17.77 21.97
C ILE A 74 33.67 18.40 21.98
N LEU A 75 32.77 17.93 22.87
CA LEU A 75 31.39 18.42 22.95
C LEU A 75 31.30 19.89 23.36
N SER A 76 32.25 20.42 24.14
CA SER A 76 32.32 21.84 24.48
C SER A 76 32.89 22.72 23.36
N SER A 77 33.60 22.12 22.42
CA SER A 77 34.27 22.81 21.31
C SER A 77 33.45 22.80 20.03
N VAL A 78 32.52 21.86 19.90
CA VAL A 78 31.48 21.88 18.87
C VAL A 78 30.33 22.77 19.34
N GLY A 79 29.67 23.47 18.41
CA GLY A 79 28.55 24.37 18.74
C GLY A 79 27.31 23.62 19.20
N GLU A 80 26.35 23.43 18.29
CA GLU A 80 25.10 22.71 18.57
C GLU A 80 25.23 21.23 18.22
N PHE A 81 24.66 20.35 19.07
CA PHE A 81 24.63 18.91 18.82
C PHE A 81 23.29 18.29 19.22
N HIS A 82 22.95 17.19 18.57
CA HIS A 82 21.71 16.45 18.82
C HIS A 82 22.03 15.11 19.48
N SER A 83 21.35 14.82 20.59
CA SER A 83 21.59 13.58 21.36
C SER A 83 20.51 12.55 21.07
N LYS A 84 20.91 11.32 20.74
CA LYS A 84 19.99 10.22 20.42
C LYS A 84 20.52 8.90 21.00
N ALA A 85 19.65 7.91 21.15
CA ALA A 85 20.10 6.56 21.47
C ALA A 85 20.94 6.03 20.30
N GLY A 86 22.18 5.65 20.60
CA GLY A 86 23.16 5.19 19.63
C GLY A 86 23.45 3.70 19.77
N GLY A 87 24.68 3.32 19.40
CA GLY A 87 25.19 1.95 19.51
C GLY A 87 24.73 1.07 18.35
N SER A 88 25.70 0.46 17.67
CA SER A 88 25.46 -0.34 16.45
C SER A 88 24.43 -1.46 16.67
N ALA A 89 24.57 -2.25 17.75
CA ALA A 89 23.63 -3.34 18.00
C ALA A 89 22.23 -2.84 18.36
N SER A 90 22.12 -1.79 19.18
CA SER A 90 20.82 -1.17 19.46
C SER A 90 20.18 -0.56 18.21
N ASN A 91 20.96 0.00 17.28
CA ASN A 91 20.45 0.50 16.01
C ASN A 91 19.88 -0.63 15.14
N VAL A 92 20.59 -1.77 15.02
CA VAL A 92 20.08 -2.97 14.35
C VAL A 92 18.77 -3.43 14.99
N GLY A 93 18.73 -3.53 16.32
CA GLY A 93 17.53 -3.95 17.06
C GLY A 93 16.34 -3.02 16.86
N ARG A 94 16.57 -1.70 16.89
CA ARG A 94 15.53 -0.69 16.63
C ARG A 94 15.04 -0.74 15.19
N ALA A 95 15.93 -0.93 14.21
CA ALA A 95 15.55 -1.07 12.81
C ALA A 95 14.73 -2.35 12.57
N LEU A 96 15.09 -3.47 13.19
CA LEU A 96 14.31 -4.72 13.15
C LEU A 96 12.91 -4.55 13.75
N ALA A 97 12.79 -3.85 14.88
CA ALA A 97 11.50 -3.63 15.53
C ALA A 97 10.62 -2.63 14.76
N LEU A 98 11.11 -1.42 14.50
CA LEU A 98 10.34 -0.36 13.84
C LEU A 98 10.14 -0.59 12.33
N GLY A 99 11.21 -0.99 11.65
CA GLY A 99 11.22 -1.11 10.19
C GLY A 99 10.68 -2.43 9.66
N PHE A 100 10.72 -3.48 10.47
CA PHE A 100 10.32 -4.82 10.04
C PHE A 100 9.28 -5.49 10.95
N GLY A 101 8.93 -4.87 12.09
CA GLY A 101 7.93 -5.41 13.02
C GLY A 101 8.39 -6.69 13.72
N MET A 102 9.70 -6.91 13.88
CA MET A 102 10.25 -8.09 14.56
C MET A 102 10.17 -7.97 16.07
N SER A 103 9.99 -9.10 16.76
CA SER A 103 10.11 -9.16 18.23
C SER A 103 11.60 -9.14 18.61
N VAL A 104 12.04 -8.07 19.25
CA VAL A 104 13.45 -7.86 19.60
C VAL A 104 13.60 -7.65 21.09
N GLN A 105 14.58 -8.33 21.70
CA GLN A 105 15.03 -8.07 23.07
C GLN A 105 16.47 -7.59 23.09
N LEU A 106 16.73 -6.54 23.87
CA LEU A 106 18.05 -5.95 24.04
C LEU A 106 18.67 -6.39 25.38
N VAL A 107 19.85 -6.98 25.29
CA VAL A 107 20.68 -7.40 26.42
C VAL A 107 21.87 -6.45 26.54
N GLY A 108 22.15 -5.98 27.74
CA GLY A 108 23.25 -5.06 27.95
C GLY A 108 23.31 -4.47 29.35
N THR A 109 24.11 -3.41 29.49
CA THR A 109 24.26 -2.66 30.73
C THR A 109 24.18 -1.16 30.45
N ARG A 110 23.50 -0.40 31.32
CA ARG A 110 23.42 1.06 31.27
C ARG A 110 23.71 1.69 32.63
N GLY A 111 24.06 2.97 32.64
CA GLY A 111 24.20 3.75 33.87
C GLY A 111 22.82 4.04 34.46
N ALA A 112 22.80 4.35 35.76
CA ALA A 112 21.62 4.90 36.43
C ALA A 112 21.40 6.41 36.14
N ASP A 113 22.26 7.01 35.31
CA ASP A 113 22.19 8.41 34.91
C ASP A 113 21.07 8.71 33.91
N GLU A 114 20.86 10.01 33.67
CA GLU A 114 19.86 10.53 32.73
C GLU A 114 20.02 9.98 31.31
N TRP A 115 21.26 9.74 30.88
CA TRP A 115 21.59 9.19 29.56
C TRP A 115 21.16 7.74 29.44
N GLY A 116 21.33 6.93 30.49
CA GLY A 116 20.87 5.55 30.52
C GLY A 116 19.34 5.44 30.50
N VAL A 117 18.66 6.35 31.21
CA VAL A 117 17.19 6.46 31.17
C VAL A 117 16.71 6.90 29.78
N MET A 118 17.36 7.90 29.18
CA MET A 118 17.04 8.35 27.81
C MET A 118 17.22 7.21 26.79
N PHE A 119 18.34 6.50 26.85
CA PHE A 119 18.64 5.36 25.98
C PHE A 119 17.55 4.29 26.06
N THR A 120 17.25 3.79 27.26
CA THR A 120 16.24 2.73 27.44
C THR A 120 14.84 3.18 27.06
N SER A 121 14.48 4.43 27.37
CA SER A 121 13.18 4.99 26.97
C SER A 121 13.04 5.08 25.45
N SER A 122 14.11 5.50 24.76
CA SER A 122 14.12 5.60 23.30
C SER A 122 14.04 4.23 22.63
N VAL A 123 14.85 3.27 23.08
CA VAL A 123 14.83 1.89 22.59
C VAL A 123 13.48 1.22 22.85
N HIS A 124 12.88 1.43 24.03
CA HIS A 124 11.57 0.87 24.35
C HIS A 124 10.44 1.46 23.49
N ARG A 125 10.45 2.78 23.24
CA ARG A 125 9.50 3.42 22.31
C ARG A 125 9.62 2.89 20.87
N ALA A 126 10.78 2.39 20.50
CA ALA A 126 10.98 1.71 19.22
C ALA A 126 10.42 0.28 19.17
N GLY A 127 9.77 -0.20 20.25
CA GLY A 127 9.18 -1.54 20.31
C GLY A 127 10.15 -2.65 20.72
N VAL A 128 11.36 -2.30 21.16
CA VAL A 128 12.37 -3.26 21.63
C VAL A 128 12.19 -3.52 23.13
N GLU A 129 12.24 -4.79 23.54
CA GLU A 129 12.21 -5.17 24.95
C GLU A 129 13.54 -4.82 25.62
N VAL A 130 13.50 -4.10 26.75
CA VAL A 130 14.68 -3.64 27.49
C VAL A 130 14.80 -4.21 28.90
N THR A 131 14.01 -5.23 29.24
CA THR A 131 14.00 -5.87 30.57
C THR A 131 15.35 -6.53 30.93
N HIS A 132 16.11 -6.95 29.91
CA HIS A 132 17.44 -7.54 30.04
C HIS A 132 18.57 -6.49 30.04
N MET A 133 18.24 -5.19 30.09
CA MET A 133 19.21 -4.11 30.29
C MET A 133 19.48 -3.91 31.79
N ARG A 134 20.64 -4.36 32.24
CA ARG A 134 21.11 -4.19 33.62
C ARG A 134 21.41 -2.73 33.90
N VAL A 135 21.18 -2.30 35.15
CA VAL A 135 21.45 -0.93 35.59
C VAL A 135 22.63 -0.94 36.55
N GLN A 136 23.66 -0.17 36.22
CA GLN A 136 24.82 0.06 37.07
C GLN A 136 24.66 1.41 37.81
N PRO A 137 24.55 1.41 39.15
CA PRO A 137 24.35 2.66 39.92
C PRO A 137 25.52 3.63 39.87
N ASP A 138 26.75 3.12 39.94
CA ASP A 138 27.97 3.93 40.17
C ASP A 138 28.83 4.16 38.91
N GLY A 139 28.19 4.20 37.74
CA GLY A 139 28.89 4.38 36.47
C GLY A 139 28.11 5.21 35.46
N HIS A 140 28.84 5.70 34.46
CA HIS A 140 28.31 6.59 33.42
C HIS A 140 27.88 5.80 32.17
N THR A 141 26.69 6.10 31.66
CA THR A 141 26.27 5.57 30.35
C THR A 141 27.25 6.02 29.27
N GLY A 142 27.58 5.12 28.34
CA GLY A 142 28.49 5.42 27.25
C GLY A 142 27.96 6.56 26.36
N ARG A 143 28.88 7.34 25.81
CA ARG A 143 28.55 8.49 24.95
C ARG A 143 29.54 8.57 23.79
N SER A 144 29.05 8.90 22.59
CA SER A 144 29.86 9.05 21.40
C SER A 144 29.65 10.41 20.77
N ALA A 145 30.74 11.13 20.49
CA ALA A 145 30.67 12.30 19.62
C ALA A 145 30.78 11.83 18.16
N ILE A 146 29.74 12.12 17.37
CA ILE A 146 29.66 11.81 15.94
C ILE A 146 29.84 13.13 15.19
N LEU A 147 31.04 13.32 14.65
CA LEU A 147 31.42 14.53 13.92
C LEU A 147 31.20 14.30 12.42
N THR A 148 30.20 14.97 11.83
CA THR A 148 29.84 14.82 10.42
C THR A 148 30.39 15.99 9.60
N CYS A 149 31.11 15.68 8.52
CA CYS A 149 31.67 16.65 7.56
C CYS A 149 31.66 16.04 6.16
N ASP A 150 31.08 16.74 5.17
CA ASP A 150 31.02 16.30 3.76
C ASP A 150 30.46 14.89 3.54
N GLY A 151 29.51 14.44 4.38
CA GLY A 151 28.92 13.09 4.31
C GLY A 151 29.77 11.97 4.93
N GLU A 152 30.99 12.29 5.39
CA GLU A 152 31.83 11.42 6.20
C GLU A 152 31.59 11.65 7.69
N ARG A 153 31.87 10.62 8.50
CA ARG A 153 31.74 10.68 9.96
C ARG A 153 33.02 10.24 10.65
N THR A 154 33.32 10.93 11.75
CA THR A 154 34.41 10.56 12.67
C THR A 154 33.81 10.37 14.06
N MET A 155 34.04 9.21 14.67
CA MET A 155 33.43 8.86 15.96
C MET A 155 34.49 8.84 17.07
N ARG A 156 34.17 9.48 18.20
CA ARG A 156 34.96 9.47 19.43
C ARG A 156 34.08 8.98 20.58
N THR A 157 34.30 7.73 20.96
CA THR A 157 33.40 6.97 21.83
C THR A 157 34.02 6.77 23.20
N TYR A 158 33.34 7.27 24.22
CA TYR A 158 33.60 6.95 25.61
C TYR A 158 32.60 5.88 26.09
N THR A 159 33.10 4.85 26.78
CA THR A 159 32.27 3.97 27.61
C THR A 159 32.96 3.79 28.96
N ASP A 160 32.16 3.71 30.01
CA ASP A 160 32.63 3.41 31.35
C ASP A 160 32.81 1.88 31.50
N PRO A 161 33.99 1.38 31.89
CA PRO A 161 34.21 -0.04 32.17
C PRO A 161 33.31 -0.60 33.29
N LYS A 162 32.75 0.25 34.17
CA LYS A 162 31.74 -0.16 35.15
C LYS A 162 30.39 -0.41 34.50
N VAL A 163 30.08 0.30 33.42
CA VAL A 163 28.82 0.23 32.67
C VAL A 163 29.02 -0.56 31.38
N THR A 164 29.63 -1.73 31.50
CA THR A 164 29.83 -2.64 30.37
C THR A 164 29.56 -4.05 30.86
N THR A 165 28.71 -4.76 30.12
CA THR A 165 28.34 -6.15 30.41
C THR A 165 29.59 -7.03 30.39
N ARG A 166 29.82 -7.79 31.46
CA ARG A 166 30.95 -8.72 31.57
C ARG A 166 30.52 -10.13 31.19
N PRO A 167 31.46 -11.03 30.83
CA PRO A 167 31.12 -12.41 30.46
C PRO A 167 30.35 -13.16 31.57
N GLY A 168 30.69 -12.90 32.83
CA GLY A 168 30.03 -13.50 33.99
C GLY A 168 28.63 -12.97 34.26
N ASP A 169 28.27 -11.81 33.72
CA ASP A 169 26.94 -11.24 33.88
C ASP A 169 25.93 -11.92 32.96
N LEU A 170 26.38 -12.45 31.81
CA LEU A 170 25.54 -13.13 30.84
C LEU A 170 25.11 -14.53 31.31
N VAL A 171 23.80 -14.74 31.29
CA VAL A 171 23.15 -16.01 31.67
C VAL A 171 22.35 -16.58 30.50
N PRO A 172 22.10 -17.90 30.45
CA PRO A 172 21.26 -18.49 29.39
C PRO A 172 19.87 -17.85 29.25
N GLY A 173 19.33 -17.33 30.35
CA GLY A 173 18.06 -16.59 30.36
C GLY A 173 18.05 -15.34 29.48
N ASP A 174 19.21 -14.74 29.20
CA ASP A 174 19.31 -13.53 28.36
C ASP A 174 18.97 -13.75 26.88
N PHE A 175 19.03 -15.01 26.41
CA PHE A 175 18.68 -15.39 25.03
C PHE A 175 17.58 -16.46 24.98
N SER A 176 16.94 -16.75 26.12
CA SER A 176 15.94 -17.82 26.19
C SER A 176 14.74 -17.51 25.29
N GLY A 177 14.41 -18.43 24.39
CA GLY A 177 13.30 -18.27 23.43
C GLY A 177 13.63 -17.40 22.21
N CYS A 178 14.87 -16.94 22.06
CA CYS A 178 15.32 -16.31 20.82
C CYS A 178 15.64 -17.38 19.74
N ASP A 179 15.18 -17.15 18.52
CA ASP A 179 15.53 -17.96 17.35
C ASP A 179 16.84 -17.47 16.71
N TRP A 180 17.12 -16.18 16.86
CA TRP A 180 18.29 -15.50 16.31
C TRP A 180 18.92 -14.59 17.36
N VAL A 181 20.25 -14.48 17.31
CA VAL A 181 21.01 -13.54 18.14
C VAL A 181 21.92 -12.69 17.26
N PHE A 182 21.82 -11.38 17.37
CA PHE A 182 22.72 -10.43 16.75
C PHE A 182 23.83 -10.01 17.72
N LEU A 183 25.07 -10.09 17.25
CA LEU A 183 26.27 -9.68 17.97
C LEU A 183 27.11 -8.74 17.09
N SER A 184 27.73 -7.74 17.70
CA SER A 184 28.72 -6.87 17.06
C SER A 184 30.10 -7.08 17.70
N CYS A 185 31.16 -7.01 16.89
CA CYS A 185 32.54 -7.13 17.34
C CYS A 185 32.98 -6.01 18.29
N TYR A 186 32.22 -4.92 18.44
CA TYR A 186 32.42 -3.98 19.55
C TYR A 186 32.34 -4.65 20.94
N SER A 187 31.70 -5.83 21.05
CA SER A 187 31.68 -6.63 22.26
C SER A 187 33.06 -7.16 22.67
N LEU A 188 34.05 -7.18 21.76
CA LEU A 188 35.44 -7.58 22.05
C LEU A 188 36.18 -6.60 22.96
N TYR A 189 35.66 -5.37 23.13
CA TYR A 189 36.20 -4.44 24.14
C TYR A 189 36.03 -4.94 25.58
N SER A 190 35.08 -5.85 25.82
CA SER A 190 35.01 -6.60 27.07
C SER A 190 35.59 -8.00 26.83
N GLU A 191 36.78 -8.25 27.38
CA GLU A 191 37.48 -9.53 27.22
C GLU A 191 36.56 -10.72 27.57
N GLY A 192 36.50 -11.71 26.67
CA GLY A 192 35.70 -12.92 26.82
C GLY A 192 34.19 -12.76 26.57
N LEU A 193 33.67 -11.55 26.35
CA LEU A 193 32.22 -11.33 26.23
C LEU A 193 31.65 -11.93 24.95
N LEU A 194 32.29 -11.65 23.81
CA LEU A 194 31.82 -12.13 22.50
C LEU A 194 31.81 -13.68 22.43
N PRO A 195 32.89 -14.41 22.78
CA PRO A 195 32.86 -15.88 22.82
C PRO A 195 31.77 -16.43 23.75
N ARG A 196 31.58 -15.80 24.92
CA ARG A 196 30.55 -16.21 25.88
C ARG A 196 29.14 -16.01 25.33
N ALA A 197 28.88 -14.88 24.65
CA ALA A 197 27.60 -14.62 24.03
C ALA A 197 27.28 -15.62 22.91
N VAL A 198 28.26 -15.93 22.05
CA VAL A 198 28.14 -16.96 21.01
C VAL A 198 27.83 -18.32 21.64
N GLN A 199 28.53 -18.70 22.70
CA GLN A 199 28.29 -19.95 23.40
C GLN A 199 26.85 -20.03 23.93
N LEU A 200 26.36 -18.99 24.60
CA LEU A 200 25.01 -18.95 25.17
C LEU A 200 23.92 -18.99 24.09
N ALA A 201 24.09 -18.23 23.00
CA ALA A 201 23.17 -18.24 21.88
C ALA A 201 23.04 -19.65 21.27
N ASN A 202 24.15 -20.36 21.07
CA ASN A 202 24.14 -21.74 20.57
C ASN A 202 23.53 -22.72 21.59
N GLN A 203 23.75 -22.52 22.89
CA GLN A 203 23.16 -23.37 23.94
C GLN A 203 21.63 -23.32 23.96
N VAL A 204 21.02 -22.18 23.63
CA VAL A 204 19.57 -22.03 23.52
C VAL A 204 19.03 -22.38 22.12
N GLY A 205 19.91 -22.77 21.19
CA GLY A 205 19.56 -23.15 19.81
C GLY A 205 19.38 -21.99 18.85
N ALA A 206 19.74 -20.76 19.25
CA ALA A 206 19.61 -19.58 18.40
C ALA A 206 20.73 -19.51 17.36
N LYS A 207 20.40 -19.04 16.15
CA LYS A 207 21.39 -18.75 15.10
C LYS A 207 22.05 -17.40 15.34
N VAL A 208 23.38 -17.34 15.23
CA VAL A 208 24.14 -16.12 15.48
C VAL A 208 24.46 -15.38 14.17
N VAL A 209 24.15 -14.08 14.12
CA VAL A 209 24.66 -13.15 13.10
C VAL A 209 25.69 -12.24 13.77
N LEU A 210 26.88 -12.19 13.20
CA LEU A 210 28.01 -11.40 13.70
C LEU A 210 28.37 -10.28 12.72
N ASP A 211 28.44 -9.05 13.21
CA ASP A 211 28.94 -7.89 12.48
C ASP A 211 30.37 -7.55 12.91
N LEU A 212 31.27 -7.30 11.95
CA LEU A 212 32.70 -7.01 12.22
C LEU A 212 32.98 -5.62 12.79
N ALA A 213 31.97 -4.75 12.83
CA ALA A 213 31.91 -3.46 13.51
C ALA A 213 32.82 -2.35 12.97
N SER A 214 34.13 -2.57 12.95
CA SER A 214 35.10 -1.61 12.41
C SER A 214 36.45 -2.26 12.10
N TYR A 215 37.17 -1.69 11.13
CA TYR A 215 38.49 -2.18 10.74
C TYR A 215 39.51 -2.11 11.89
N GLU A 216 39.40 -1.12 12.79
CA GLU A 216 40.27 -1.01 13.97
C GLU A 216 40.04 -2.14 14.97
N VAL A 217 38.78 -2.55 15.16
CA VAL A 217 38.43 -3.70 16.02
C VAL A 217 38.96 -4.99 15.41
N VAL A 218 38.75 -5.21 14.11
CA VAL A 218 39.26 -6.39 13.39
C VAL A 218 40.79 -6.46 13.51
N ARG A 219 41.49 -5.35 13.30
CA ARG A 219 42.96 -5.28 13.43
C ARG A 219 43.44 -5.57 14.85
N THR A 220 42.79 -4.98 15.85
CA THR A 220 43.24 -5.04 17.25
C THR A 220 42.94 -6.40 17.89
N TYR A 221 41.77 -6.97 17.59
CA TYR A 221 41.27 -8.20 18.20
C TYR A 221 41.23 -9.37 17.22
N HIS A 222 42.05 -9.33 16.16
CA HIS A 222 42.05 -10.32 15.08
C HIS A 222 42.11 -11.76 15.61
N LYS A 223 43.00 -12.03 16.56
CA LYS A 223 43.16 -13.36 17.15
C LYS A 223 41.88 -13.84 17.82
N GLN A 224 41.29 -13.01 18.67
CA GLN A 224 40.07 -13.32 19.40
C GLN A 224 38.86 -13.46 18.45
N LEU A 225 38.79 -12.64 17.40
CA LEU A 225 37.78 -12.76 16.35
C LEU A 225 37.91 -14.09 15.62
N MET A 226 39.12 -14.49 15.22
CA MET A 226 39.36 -15.77 14.56
C MET A 226 39.00 -16.95 15.46
N GLU A 227 39.31 -16.90 16.76
CA GLU A 227 38.87 -17.92 17.73
C GLU A 227 37.34 -18.04 17.78
N VAL A 228 36.62 -16.91 17.74
CA VAL A 228 35.14 -16.89 17.69
C VAL A 228 34.61 -17.50 16.40
N LEU A 229 35.16 -17.12 15.24
CA LEU A 229 34.73 -17.68 13.95
C LEU A 229 35.02 -19.19 13.92
N GLN A 230 36.24 -19.60 14.26
CA GLN A 230 36.68 -21.00 14.25
C GLN A 230 35.91 -21.91 15.22
N SER A 231 35.25 -21.33 16.24
CA SER A 231 34.33 -22.10 17.10
C SER A 231 33.16 -22.74 16.35
N GLY A 232 32.85 -22.26 15.14
CA GLY A 232 31.72 -22.72 14.32
C GLY A 232 30.35 -22.26 14.84
N GLY A 233 30.33 -21.43 15.89
CA GLY A 233 29.11 -20.94 16.53
C GLY A 233 28.46 -19.74 15.85
N VAL A 234 29.06 -19.20 14.77
CA VAL A 234 28.54 -18.06 13.99
C VAL A 234 27.86 -18.58 12.73
N HIS A 235 26.59 -18.21 12.53
CA HIS A 235 25.82 -18.64 11.35
C HIS A 235 26.15 -17.75 10.14
N PHE A 236 26.01 -16.43 10.28
CA PHE A 236 26.36 -15.46 9.25
C PHE A 236 27.31 -14.39 9.80
N CYS A 237 28.27 -13.98 8.97
CA CYS A 237 29.17 -12.86 9.27
C CYS A 237 28.98 -11.72 8.26
N ILE A 238 28.89 -10.49 8.75
CA ILE A 238 28.67 -9.26 7.96
C ILE A 238 29.89 -8.35 8.14
N CYS A 239 30.38 -7.78 7.04
CA CYS A 239 31.49 -6.83 7.05
C CYS A 239 31.42 -5.85 5.87
N ASN A 240 32.15 -4.74 5.96
CA ASN A 240 32.44 -3.88 4.80
C ASN A 240 33.81 -4.22 4.16
N GLU A 241 34.15 -3.54 3.07
CA GLU A 241 35.41 -3.77 2.33
C GLU A 241 36.66 -3.52 3.19
N ASP A 242 36.67 -2.51 4.05
CA ASP A 242 37.82 -2.19 4.91
C ASP A 242 38.03 -3.27 5.98
N GLU A 243 36.95 -3.70 6.63
CA GLU A 243 36.94 -4.81 7.59
C GLU A 243 37.35 -6.13 6.93
N ALA A 244 36.84 -6.40 5.73
CA ALA A 244 37.19 -7.57 4.94
C ALA A 244 38.69 -7.58 4.59
N GLN A 245 39.22 -6.45 4.12
CA GLN A 245 40.63 -6.29 3.82
C GLN A 245 41.49 -6.52 5.07
N MET A 246 41.08 -6.00 6.23
CA MET A 246 41.78 -6.22 7.50
C MET A 246 41.74 -7.68 7.96
N LEU A 247 40.59 -8.35 7.83
CA LEU A 247 40.45 -9.76 8.20
C LEU A 247 41.34 -10.65 7.34
N VAL A 248 41.42 -10.38 6.03
CA VAL A 248 42.27 -11.13 5.12
C VAL A 248 43.75 -10.83 5.38
N THR A 249 44.15 -9.56 5.48
CA THR A 249 45.58 -9.20 5.66
C THR A 249 46.19 -9.67 6.98
N CYS A 250 45.39 -9.75 8.04
CA CYS A 250 45.86 -10.24 9.34
C CYS A 250 45.82 -11.77 9.46
N SER A 251 45.19 -12.46 8.49
CA SER A 251 45.08 -13.92 8.49
C SER A 251 46.31 -14.57 7.85
N GLU A 252 46.96 -15.48 8.58
CA GLU A 252 48.07 -16.29 8.05
C GLU A 252 47.64 -17.18 6.86
N ASP A 253 46.34 -17.49 6.75
CA ASP A 253 45.75 -18.29 5.66
C ASP A 253 45.60 -17.53 4.33
N ALA A 254 45.69 -16.19 4.33
CA ALA A 254 45.44 -15.38 3.14
C ALA A 254 46.49 -15.57 2.04
N ALA A 255 47.74 -15.87 2.40
CA ALA A 255 48.78 -16.21 1.43
C ALA A 255 48.47 -17.52 0.68
N ALA A 256 47.83 -18.48 1.35
CA ALA A 256 47.42 -19.75 0.73
C ALA A 256 46.17 -19.60 -0.14
N ALA A 257 45.18 -18.80 0.29
CA ALA A 257 43.96 -18.54 -0.49
C ALA A 257 44.23 -17.72 -1.76
N ALA A 258 45.10 -16.70 -1.67
CA ALA A 258 45.51 -15.91 -2.83
C ALA A 258 46.33 -16.73 -3.84
N ALA A 259 47.19 -17.64 -3.37
CA ALA A 259 47.95 -18.55 -4.23
C ALA A 259 47.06 -19.59 -4.94
N ASP A 260 46.02 -20.09 -4.25
CA ASP A 260 45.07 -21.05 -4.82
C ASP A 260 44.18 -20.40 -5.90
N ALA A 261 43.68 -19.17 -5.66
CA ALA A 261 42.93 -18.39 -6.66
C ALA A 261 43.76 -18.05 -7.91
N ALA A 262 45.05 -17.72 -7.73
CA ALA A 262 45.97 -17.44 -8.84
C ALA A 262 46.31 -18.69 -9.69
N SER A 263 46.23 -19.89 -9.11
CA SER A 263 46.62 -21.15 -9.76
C SER A 263 45.56 -21.74 -10.72
N ARG A 264 44.30 -21.26 -10.67
CA ARG A 264 43.15 -21.86 -11.37
C ARG A 264 42.68 -21.13 -12.65
N GLY A 265 43.46 -20.17 -13.15
CA GLY A 265 43.09 -19.33 -14.29
C GLY A 265 43.13 -20.03 -15.66
N SER A 266 41.95 -20.32 -16.23
CA SER A 266 41.74 -20.50 -17.68
C SER A 266 41.09 -19.24 -18.24
N MET A 267 41.85 -18.44 -18.99
CA MET A 267 41.35 -17.23 -19.65
C MET A 267 40.46 -17.59 -20.84
N SER A 268 39.19 -17.15 -20.85
CA SER A 268 38.35 -17.11 -22.05
C SER A 268 38.08 -15.67 -22.50
N GLN A 269 37.95 -15.50 -23.81
CA GLN A 269 38.14 -14.27 -24.60
C GLN A 269 37.13 -13.11 -24.39
N HIS A 270 36.45 -13.00 -23.25
CA HIS A 270 35.57 -11.87 -22.96
C HIS A 270 36.29 -10.66 -22.29
N ALA A 271 37.60 -10.76 -22.07
CA ALA A 271 38.40 -9.70 -21.43
C ALA A 271 38.82 -8.53 -22.36
N ALA A 272 38.58 -8.61 -23.67
CA ALA A 272 39.15 -7.65 -24.62
C ALA A 272 38.33 -6.36 -24.82
N ALA A 273 37.08 -6.28 -24.37
CA ALA A 273 36.27 -5.05 -24.46
C ALA A 273 36.37 -4.15 -23.22
N ALA A 274 36.95 -4.64 -22.12
CA ALA A 274 37.15 -3.90 -20.88
C ALA A 274 38.46 -3.07 -20.85
N ALA A 275 39.33 -3.21 -21.85
CA ALA A 275 40.69 -2.65 -21.81
C ALA A 275 40.84 -1.20 -22.32
N ALA A 276 39.75 -0.46 -22.60
CA ALA A 276 39.82 0.84 -23.28
C ALA A 276 39.51 2.08 -22.42
N ILE A 277 39.21 1.92 -21.12
CA ILE A 277 39.04 3.04 -20.19
C ILE A 277 39.75 2.62 -18.89
N GLY A 278 40.80 3.34 -18.49
CA GLY A 278 41.82 2.90 -17.53
C GLY A 278 41.30 2.26 -16.24
N PHE A 279 41.60 0.96 -16.08
CA PHE A 279 41.46 0.16 -14.85
C PHE A 279 42.73 0.27 -13.97
N PRO A 280 42.56 0.25 -12.62
CA PRO A 280 42.99 -0.91 -11.83
C PRO A 280 41.96 -1.26 -10.70
N PRO A 281 42.31 -2.07 -9.68
CA PRO A 281 42.03 -3.51 -9.36
C PRO A 281 40.57 -3.85 -8.86
N ASP A 282 40.37 -4.91 -8.03
CA ASP A 282 39.17 -5.22 -7.17
C ASP A 282 38.03 -6.20 -7.57
N SER A 283 38.31 -7.35 -8.20
CA SER A 283 37.34 -8.47 -8.23
C SER A 283 37.62 -9.62 -7.23
N SER A 284 38.76 -9.62 -6.52
CA SER A 284 39.20 -10.79 -5.71
C SER A 284 38.93 -10.69 -4.20
N LEU A 285 38.81 -9.49 -3.61
CA LEU A 285 38.70 -9.34 -2.15
C LEU A 285 37.38 -9.90 -1.58
N PRO A 286 36.18 -9.55 -2.09
CA PRO A 286 34.94 -10.12 -1.58
C PRO A 286 34.91 -11.65 -1.70
N ALA A 287 35.42 -12.20 -2.80
CA ALA A 287 35.51 -13.66 -2.99
C ALA A 287 36.46 -14.30 -1.96
N ALA A 288 37.64 -13.71 -1.73
CA ALA A 288 38.63 -14.22 -0.78
C ALA A 288 38.11 -14.21 0.67
N VAL A 289 37.52 -13.11 1.12
CA VAL A 289 36.97 -13.02 2.48
C VAL A 289 35.76 -13.95 2.65
N LEU A 290 34.87 -14.06 1.66
CA LEU A 290 33.75 -14.99 1.73
C LEU A 290 34.24 -16.45 1.76
N GLY A 291 35.28 -16.78 0.98
CA GLY A 291 35.93 -18.08 1.04
C GLY A 291 36.51 -18.40 2.43
N LEU A 292 37.12 -17.43 3.10
CA LEU A 292 37.59 -17.56 4.48
C LEU A 292 36.42 -17.75 5.46
N LEU A 293 35.40 -16.90 5.37
CA LEU A 293 34.23 -16.96 6.26
C LEU A 293 33.49 -18.28 6.13
N LEU A 294 33.31 -18.82 4.92
CA LEU A 294 32.56 -20.06 4.68
C LEU A 294 33.24 -21.31 5.25
N ARG A 295 34.55 -21.27 5.55
CA ARG A 295 35.24 -22.36 6.28
C ARG A 295 34.70 -22.52 7.70
N HIS A 296 34.19 -21.44 8.28
CA HIS A 296 33.86 -21.36 9.70
C HIS A 296 32.38 -21.00 9.96
N CYS A 297 31.76 -20.23 9.06
CA CYS A 297 30.38 -19.79 9.09
C CYS A 297 29.56 -20.51 8.02
N HIS A 298 28.23 -20.47 8.14
CA HIS A 298 27.33 -20.96 7.10
C HIS A 298 27.25 -19.98 5.91
N GLY A 299 27.37 -18.68 6.15
CA GLY A 299 27.39 -17.66 5.11
C GLY A 299 28.10 -16.38 5.51
N GLY A 300 28.30 -15.50 4.53
CA GLY A 300 28.87 -14.18 4.76
C GLY A 300 28.36 -13.17 3.74
N VAL A 301 28.47 -11.89 4.09
CA VAL A 301 28.15 -10.76 3.21
C VAL A 301 29.15 -9.62 3.41
N VAL A 302 29.54 -9.01 2.29
CA VAL A 302 30.47 -7.88 2.20
C VAL A 302 29.74 -6.70 1.59
N THR A 303 29.55 -5.63 2.36
CA THR A 303 28.97 -4.37 1.87
C THR A 303 30.05 -3.53 1.20
N ARG A 304 29.72 -2.91 0.06
CA ARG A 304 30.62 -2.18 -0.83
C ARG A 304 30.16 -0.74 -1.11
N GLY A 305 29.57 -0.11 -0.11
CA GLY A 305 29.04 1.26 -0.22
C GLY A 305 28.13 1.45 -1.44
N VAL A 306 28.52 2.35 -2.34
CA VAL A 306 27.76 2.68 -3.56
C VAL A 306 27.70 1.53 -4.59
N LEU A 307 28.51 0.48 -4.43
CA LEU A 307 28.51 -0.70 -5.31
C LEU A 307 27.51 -1.77 -4.85
N GLY A 308 26.92 -1.63 -3.67
CA GLY A 308 25.95 -2.58 -3.11
C GLY A 308 26.61 -3.60 -2.19
N CYS A 309 26.36 -4.89 -2.41
CA CYS A 309 26.96 -5.95 -1.60
C CYS A 309 27.22 -7.23 -2.38
N VAL A 310 28.12 -8.07 -1.85
CA VAL A 310 28.39 -9.43 -2.33
C VAL A 310 28.23 -10.41 -1.18
N ALA A 311 27.49 -11.50 -1.40
CA ALA A 311 27.23 -12.51 -0.38
C ALA A 311 27.44 -13.93 -0.93
N SER A 312 27.66 -14.88 -0.02
CA SER A 312 27.72 -16.30 -0.34
C SER A 312 27.32 -17.15 0.86
N SER A 313 26.86 -18.37 0.62
CA SER A 313 26.50 -19.35 1.63
C SER A 313 26.96 -20.75 1.23
N ARG A 314 27.09 -21.65 2.21
CA ARG A 314 27.40 -23.06 1.97
C ARG A 314 26.33 -23.74 1.11
N ASP A 315 25.06 -23.37 1.29
CA ASP A 315 23.96 -23.91 0.48
C ASP A 315 24.11 -23.50 -0.99
N LEU A 316 24.48 -22.25 -1.25
CA LEU A 316 24.73 -21.76 -2.60
C LEU A 316 25.95 -22.45 -3.23
N GLN A 317 27.02 -22.65 -2.47
CA GLN A 317 28.18 -23.41 -2.94
C GLN A 317 27.83 -24.86 -3.27
N GLN A 318 27.06 -25.54 -2.42
CA GLN A 318 26.62 -26.90 -2.67
C GLN A 318 25.72 -26.99 -3.92
N ALA A 319 24.81 -26.04 -4.10
CA ALA A 319 23.96 -25.96 -5.28
C ALA A 319 24.79 -25.73 -6.57
N ALA A 320 25.80 -24.85 -6.53
CA ALA A 320 26.69 -24.60 -7.66
C ALA A 320 27.51 -25.85 -8.02
N VAL A 321 28.06 -26.55 -7.03
CA VAL A 321 28.79 -27.82 -7.27
C VAL A 321 27.87 -28.89 -7.85
N ALA A 322 26.64 -29.02 -7.32
CA ALA A 322 25.65 -29.96 -7.85
C ALA A 322 25.26 -29.65 -9.31
N ALA A 323 25.29 -28.36 -9.70
CA ALA A 323 25.06 -27.91 -11.07
C ALA A 323 26.30 -28.00 -11.98
N GLY A 324 27.44 -28.52 -11.48
CA GLY A 324 28.69 -28.64 -12.24
C GLY A 324 29.42 -27.31 -12.47
N ALA A 325 29.07 -26.26 -11.72
CA ALA A 325 29.73 -24.96 -11.78
C ALA A 325 30.93 -24.89 -10.81
N SER A 326 31.88 -23.98 -11.08
CA SER A 326 32.99 -23.68 -10.16
C SER A 326 32.45 -23.09 -8.85
N THR A 327 33.15 -23.33 -7.73
CA THR A 327 32.85 -22.70 -6.43
C THR A 327 32.90 -21.18 -6.48
N ASP A 328 33.65 -20.60 -7.43
CA ASP A 328 33.71 -19.14 -7.64
C ASP A 328 32.42 -18.56 -8.25
N ALA A 329 31.54 -19.43 -8.79
CA ALA A 329 30.24 -19.03 -9.34
C ALA A 329 29.13 -18.91 -8.27
N ALA A 330 29.42 -19.24 -7.01
CA ALA A 330 28.47 -19.21 -5.90
C ALA A 330 28.49 -17.87 -5.15
N LEU A 331 28.51 -16.75 -5.88
CA LEU A 331 28.43 -15.40 -5.34
C LEU A 331 27.13 -14.74 -5.78
N VAL A 332 26.47 -14.10 -4.83
CA VAL A 332 25.32 -13.21 -5.07
C VAL A 332 25.85 -11.79 -4.99
N ALA A 333 25.69 -11.02 -6.06
CA ALA A 333 26.06 -9.60 -6.08
C ALA A 333 24.81 -8.77 -6.35
N VAL A 334 24.47 -7.88 -5.43
CA VAL A 334 23.32 -6.98 -5.53
C VAL A 334 23.81 -5.55 -5.54
N PRO A 335 23.44 -4.73 -6.55
CA PRO A 335 23.86 -3.34 -6.62
C PRO A 335 23.22 -2.49 -5.52
N ALA A 336 23.84 -1.34 -5.20
CA ALA A 336 23.21 -0.37 -4.33
C ALA A 336 21.97 0.25 -5.00
N VAL A 337 21.03 0.74 -4.19
CA VAL A 337 19.83 1.42 -4.71
C VAL A 337 20.24 2.69 -5.45
N PRO A 338 19.89 2.85 -6.74
CA PRO A 338 20.30 3.99 -7.54
C PRO A 338 19.56 5.27 -7.15
N GLY A 339 20.15 6.43 -7.44
CA GLY A 339 19.50 7.74 -7.31
C GLY A 339 19.28 8.22 -5.87
N ILE A 340 20.05 7.71 -4.91
CA ILE A 340 20.00 8.13 -3.51
C ILE A 340 20.96 9.29 -3.29
N ALA A 341 20.42 10.43 -2.83
CA ALA A 341 21.22 11.54 -2.33
C ALA A 341 21.69 11.21 -0.90
N VAL A 342 22.99 10.99 -0.74
CA VAL A 342 23.60 10.68 0.57
C VAL A 342 23.71 11.96 1.39
N VAL A 343 23.10 11.94 2.58
CA VAL A 343 23.15 13.02 3.57
C VAL A 343 24.20 12.69 4.64
N ASP A 344 24.15 11.47 5.18
CA ASP A 344 25.06 10.98 6.22
C ASP A 344 25.11 9.46 6.14
N THR A 345 26.30 8.87 6.23
CA THR A 345 26.47 7.41 6.15
C THR A 345 26.24 6.69 7.48
N THR A 346 26.00 7.42 8.57
CA THR A 346 25.79 6.88 9.92
C THR A 346 24.61 5.90 9.96
N GLY A 347 24.86 4.69 10.49
CA GLY A 347 23.83 3.66 10.61
C GLY A 347 23.49 2.92 9.31
N ALA A 348 24.14 3.22 8.18
CA ALA A 348 23.90 2.51 6.92
C ALA A 348 24.17 1.00 7.02
N GLY A 349 25.30 0.64 7.64
CA GLY A 349 25.64 -0.76 7.94
C GLY A 349 24.64 -1.41 8.91
N ASP A 350 24.26 -0.71 9.98
CA ASP A 350 23.30 -1.22 10.97
C ASP A 350 21.93 -1.53 10.32
N HIS A 351 21.43 -0.62 9.46
CA HIS A 351 20.15 -0.83 8.76
C HIS A 351 20.27 -1.90 7.67
N PHE A 352 21.40 -1.96 6.96
CA PHE A 352 21.69 -3.06 6.04
C PHE A 352 21.63 -4.41 6.77
N THR A 353 22.30 -4.52 7.91
CA THR A 353 22.31 -5.71 8.75
C THR A 353 20.91 -6.09 9.21
N ALA A 354 20.09 -5.12 9.65
CA ALA A 354 18.69 -5.37 10.01
C ALA A 354 17.88 -5.92 8.81
N GLY A 355 18.01 -5.33 7.62
CA GLY A 355 17.32 -5.81 6.42
C GLY A 355 17.77 -7.20 5.96
N PHE A 356 19.07 -7.48 6.04
CA PHE A 356 19.64 -8.79 5.73
C PHE A 356 19.11 -9.86 6.70
N MET A 357 19.12 -9.55 8.00
CA MET A 357 18.59 -10.42 9.04
C MET A 357 17.10 -10.70 8.85
N TYR A 358 16.30 -9.69 8.53
CA TYR A 358 14.89 -9.87 8.20
C TYR A 358 14.68 -10.85 7.03
N GLY A 359 15.46 -10.73 5.96
CA GLY A 359 15.44 -11.66 4.83
C GLY A 359 15.72 -13.11 5.26
N LEU A 360 16.77 -13.31 6.07
CA LEU A 360 17.12 -14.63 6.61
C LEU A 360 16.01 -15.22 7.49
N MET A 361 15.44 -14.41 8.40
CA MET A 361 14.38 -14.83 9.33
C MET A 361 13.10 -15.21 8.60
N THR A 362 12.77 -14.47 7.53
CA THR A 362 11.62 -14.75 6.66
C THR A 362 11.91 -15.79 5.57
N ARG A 363 13.09 -16.45 5.64
CA ARG A 363 13.52 -17.54 4.75
C ARG A 363 13.53 -17.16 3.26
N GLN A 364 13.92 -15.92 2.97
CA GLN A 364 14.08 -15.45 1.60
C GLN A 364 15.33 -16.05 0.95
N PRO A 365 15.40 -16.13 -0.40
CA PRO A 365 16.64 -16.40 -1.11
C PRO A 365 17.74 -15.39 -0.73
N LEU A 366 19.01 -15.80 -0.81
CA LEU A 366 20.15 -14.96 -0.40
C LEU A 366 20.22 -13.64 -1.18
N GLU A 367 19.90 -13.66 -2.47
CA GLU A 367 19.77 -12.48 -3.32
C GLU A 367 18.72 -11.50 -2.78
N ARG A 368 17.52 -12.01 -2.45
CA ARG A 368 16.48 -11.19 -1.87
C ARG A 368 16.84 -10.64 -0.49
N CYS A 369 17.59 -11.40 0.32
CA CYS A 369 18.14 -10.89 1.58
C CYS A 369 19.05 -9.69 1.34
N CYS A 370 19.89 -9.74 0.30
CA CYS A 370 20.80 -8.67 -0.08
C CYS A 370 20.05 -7.44 -0.64
N GLU A 371 19.01 -7.62 -1.45
CA GLU A 371 18.18 -6.52 -1.96
C GLU A 371 17.50 -5.74 -0.84
N VAL A 372 16.84 -6.45 0.09
CA VAL A 372 16.19 -5.81 1.25
C VAL A 372 17.21 -5.11 2.13
N ALA A 373 18.40 -5.70 2.30
CA ALA A 373 19.51 -5.08 3.03
C ALA A 373 20.02 -3.79 2.36
N CYS A 374 20.26 -3.82 1.04
CA CYS A 374 20.64 -2.65 0.26
C CYS A 374 19.60 -1.53 0.36
N LEU A 375 18.31 -1.88 0.30
CA LEU A 375 17.22 -0.92 0.45
C LEU A 375 17.15 -0.31 1.86
N ALA A 376 17.32 -1.12 2.90
CA ALA A 376 17.35 -0.65 4.28
C ALA A 376 18.56 0.28 4.52
N GLY A 377 19.76 -0.09 4.07
CA GLY A 377 20.93 0.78 4.12
C GLY A 377 20.75 2.09 3.34
N ALA A 378 20.13 2.02 2.16
CA ALA A 378 19.80 3.20 1.34
C ALA A 378 18.80 4.14 2.02
N SER A 379 17.91 3.63 2.88
CA SER A 379 17.01 4.48 3.66
C SER A 379 17.76 5.27 4.72
N ALA A 380 18.70 4.65 5.43
CA ALA A 380 19.52 5.26 6.48
C ALA A 380 20.38 6.40 5.96
N VAL A 381 20.96 6.27 4.75
CA VAL A 381 21.88 7.31 4.25
C VAL A 381 21.22 8.63 3.89
N ARG A 382 19.88 8.71 3.91
CA ARG A 382 19.08 9.88 3.52
C ARG A 382 18.85 10.86 4.67
N VAL A 383 19.27 10.52 5.89
CA VAL A 383 19.01 11.31 7.10
C VAL A 383 20.28 11.46 7.92
N LEU A 384 20.30 12.45 8.81
CA LEU A 384 21.40 12.67 9.75
C LEU A 384 21.29 11.74 10.97
N GLY A 385 22.33 10.93 11.20
CA GLY A 385 22.41 9.91 12.25
C GLY A 385 21.69 8.59 11.90
N ALA A 386 21.83 7.60 12.78
CA ALA A 386 21.26 6.25 12.59
C ALA A 386 19.77 6.12 12.96
N GLU A 387 19.00 7.22 13.02
CA GLU A 387 17.58 7.17 13.36
C GLU A 387 16.73 7.74 12.23
N LEU A 388 15.92 6.87 11.63
CA LEU A 388 14.98 7.20 10.57
C LEU A 388 13.71 7.87 11.12
N ALA A 389 13.28 8.95 10.47
CA ALA A 389 11.98 9.55 10.73
C ALA A 389 10.86 8.74 10.07
N GLN A 390 9.61 8.97 10.50
CA GLN A 390 8.44 8.28 9.96
C GLN A 390 8.30 8.39 8.43
N ARG A 391 8.69 9.53 7.84
CA ARG A 391 8.68 9.73 6.39
C ARG A 391 9.67 8.81 5.67
N ASP A 392 10.84 8.57 6.25
CA ASP A 392 11.88 7.73 5.65
C ASP A 392 11.55 6.24 5.82
N TRP A 393 10.91 5.87 6.93
CA TRP A 393 10.27 4.57 7.05
C TRP A 393 9.15 4.38 6.03
N ALA A 394 8.30 5.39 5.80
CA ALA A 394 7.27 5.31 4.76
C ALA A 394 7.89 5.15 3.35
N TRP A 395 8.99 5.84 3.06
CA TRP A 395 9.75 5.68 1.82
C TRP A 395 10.30 4.24 1.67
N PHE A 396 10.86 3.71 2.75
CA PHE A 396 11.38 2.35 2.82
C PHE A 396 10.26 1.33 2.58
N HIS A 397 9.16 1.41 3.33
CA HIS A 397 8.02 0.50 3.20
C HIS A 397 7.37 0.58 1.82
N ALA A 398 7.24 1.77 1.23
CA ALA A 398 6.70 1.93 -0.12
C ALA A 398 7.54 1.18 -1.16
N ARG A 399 8.87 1.12 -1.00
CA ARG A 399 9.77 0.37 -1.89
C ARG A 399 9.86 -1.10 -1.53
N LEU A 400 9.93 -1.45 -0.25
CA LEU A 400 9.95 -2.84 0.20
C LEU A 400 8.69 -3.57 -0.28
N HIS A 401 7.51 -2.97 -0.08
CA HIS A 401 6.24 -3.52 -0.51
C HIS A 401 5.95 -3.26 -2.00
N GLY A 402 6.49 -2.20 -2.60
CA GLY A 402 6.42 -1.95 -4.04
C GLY A 402 7.22 -2.96 -4.86
N GLU A 403 8.40 -3.37 -4.38
CA GLU A 403 9.25 -4.42 -4.96
C GLU A 403 8.71 -5.82 -4.63
N LEU A 404 8.23 -6.07 -3.40
CA LEU A 404 7.52 -7.32 -3.06
C LEU A 404 6.19 -7.48 -3.82
N ALA A 405 5.52 -6.37 -4.16
CA ALA A 405 4.42 -6.39 -5.11
C ALA A 405 4.95 -6.65 -6.51
N GLY A 406 6.01 -5.96 -6.95
CA GLY A 406 6.64 -6.12 -8.26
C GLY A 406 6.87 -7.57 -8.68
N ASP A 407 7.44 -8.40 -7.81
CA ASP A 407 7.77 -9.79 -8.12
C ASP A 407 6.56 -10.74 -8.10
N VAL A 408 5.45 -10.35 -7.46
CA VAL A 408 4.17 -11.10 -7.48
C VAL A 408 3.22 -10.57 -8.56
N VAL A 409 3.45 -9.35 -9.06
CA VAL A 409 2.46 -8.56 -9.78
C VAL A 409 2.88 -8.21 -11.22
N GLN A 410 4.10 -8.54 -11.65
CA GLN A 410 4.59 -8.15 -12.99
C GLN A 410 3.73 -8.64 -14.18
N GLU A 411 2.79 -9.57 -13.96
CA GLU A 411 1.71 -9.86 -14.90
C GLU A 411 0.34 -10.05 -14.22
N SER A 412 -0.04 -9.18 -13.28
CA SER A 412 -1.35 -9.28 -12.63
C SER A 412 -2.14 -7.97 -12.63
N SER A 413 -3.47 -8.13 -12.62
CA SER A 413 -4.46 -7.05 -12.47
C SER A 413 -4.16 -6.06 -11.33
N ALA A 414 -3.35 -6.41 -10.33
CA ALA A 414 -3.06 -5.54 -9.19
C ALA A 414 -2.16 -4.32 -9.52
N ALA A 415 -1.17 -4.44 -10.42
CA ALA A 415 -0.34 -3.28 -10.82
C ALA A 415 -1.15 -2.29 -11.64
N GLU A 416 -1.97 -2.80 -12.55
CA GLU A 416 -2.88 -1.97 -13.33
C GLU A 416 -3.90 -1.26 -12.42
N VAL A 417 -4.47 -1.95 -11.42
CA VAL A 417 -5.32 -1.34 -10.39
C VAL A 417 -4.58 -0.22 -9.64
N ALA A 418 -3.33 -0.44 -9.24
CA ALA A 418 -2.54 0.59 -8.55
C ALA A 418 -2.30 1.83 -9.44
N GLN A 419 -1.95 1.64 -10.71
CA GLN A 419 -1.79 2.73 -11.68
C GLN A 419 -3.10 3.49 -11.92
N GLU A 420 -4.23 2.77 -12.02
CA GLU A 420 -5.54 3.40 -12.16
C GLU A 420 -5.94 4.22 -10.94
N LEU A 421 -5.66 3.73 -9.72
CA LEU A 421 -5.93 4.44 -8.49
C LEU A 421 -5.14 5.76 -8.42
N LEU A 422 -3.86 5.73 -8.80
CA LEU A 422 -3.04 6.95 -8.88
C LEU A 422 -3.61 7.96 -9.88
N GLY A 423 -4.09 7.48 -11.04
CA GLY A 423 -4.77 8.32 -12.03
C GLY A 423 -6.06 8.95 -11.49
N CYS A 424 -6.87 8.17 -10.78
CA CYS A 424 -8.08 8.66 -10.13
C CYS A 424 -7.77 9.70 -9.05
N TYR A 425 -6.82 9.44 -8.15
CA TYR A 425 -6.44 10.39 -7.10
C TYR A 425 -5.82 11.67 -7.65
N SER A 426 -5.08 11.60 -8.76
CA SER A 426 -4.59 12.80 -9.47
C SER A 426 -5.75 13.65 -9.99
N LEU A 427 -6.77 13.02 -10.60
CA LEU A 427 -7.98 13.72 -11.05
C LEU A 427 -8.73 14.35 -9.87
N ILE A 428 -8.93 13.61 -8.78
CA ILE A 428 -9.63 14.10 -7.58
C ILE A 428 -8.86 15.22 -6.90
N GLY A 429 -7.53 15.12 -6.80
CA GLY A 429 -6.68 16.17 -6.26
C GLY A 429 -6.75 17.46 -7.08
N ARG A 430 -6.92 17.36 -8.40
CA ARG A 430 -7.05 18.53 -9.29
C ARG A 430 -8.45 19.17 -9.25
N LEU A 431 -9.52 18.37 -9.28
CA LEU A 431 -10.88 18.90 -9.29
C LEU A 431 -11.40 19.25 -7.88
N GLY A 432 -10.82 18.63 -6.85
CA GLY A 432 -11.26 18.71 -5.47
C GLY A 432 -12.29 17.65 -5.10
N ARG A 433 -12.40 17.36 -3.79
CA ARG A 433 -13.45 16.52 -3.22
C ARG A 433 -14.77 17.29 -3.15
N GLY A 434 -15.90 16.59 -3.29
CA GLY A 434 -17.20 17.24 -3.35
C GLY A 434 -18.37 16.28 -3.14
N VAL A 435 -19.49 16.57 -3.79
CA VAL A 435 -20.72 15.77 -3.65
C VAL A 435 -20.74 14.66 -4.70
N VAL A 436 -20.85 13.41 -4.25
CA VAL A 436 -20.86 12.23 -5.11
C VAL A 436 -22.29 11.74 -5.28
N TYR A 437 -22.77 11.72 -6.53
CA TYR A 437 -24.10 11.23 -6.87
C TYR A 437 -24.03 9.84 -7.48
N PHE A 438 -24.79 8.92 -6.89
CA PHE A 438 -25.04 7.58 -7.42
C PHE A 438 -26.48 7.48 -7.90
N GLY A 439 -26.70 6.80 -9.02
CA GLY A 439 -28.05 6.62 -9.58
C GLY A 439 -28.08 5.72 -10.80
N SER A 440 -29.28 5.41 -11.28
CA SER A 440 -29.46 4.48 -12.40
C SER A 440 -28.82 4.95 -13.69
N ALA A 441 -28.00 4.09 -14.32
CA ALA A 441 -27.53 4.29 -15.70
C ALA A 441 -28.61 3.99 -16.75
N ARG A 442 -29.76 3.43 -16.36
CA ARG A 442 -30.81 2.93 -17.27
C ARG A 442 -32.03 3.84 -17.38
N LEU A 443 -32.24 4.74 -16.42
CA LEU A 443 -33.35 5.69 -16.48
C LEU A 443 -33.07 6.71 -17.58
N ALA A 444 -33.98 6.81 -18.54
CA ALA A 444 -33.85 7.72 -19.68
C ALA A 444 -34.14 9.18 -19.27
N GLN A 445 -33.86 10.11 -20.18
CA GLN A 445 -34.18 11.54 -20.00
C GLN A 445 -35.67 11.80 -19.85
N SER A 446 -36.52 10.94 -20.41
CA SER A 446 -37.98 11.00 -20.23
C SER A 446 -38.47 10.49 -18.87
N SER A 447 -37.57 10.07 -17.97
CA SER A 447 -37.92 9.65 -16.62
C SER A 447 -38.41 10.87 -15.80
N PRO A 448 -39.46 10.74 -14.98
CA PRO A 448 -39.94 11.83 -14.12
C PRO A 448 -38.88 12.29 -13.09
N TYR A 449 -37.85 11.46 -12.87
CA TYR A 449 -36.74 11.73 -11.97
C TYR A 449 -35.59 12.54 -12.62
N TRP A 450 -35.59 12.74 -13.94
CA TRP A 450 -34.47 13.36 -14.66
C TRP A 450 -34.28 14.82 -14.25
N ASP A 451 -35.30 15.66 -14.41
CA ASP A 451 -35.19 17.09 -14.10
C ASP A 451 -35.05 17.34 -12.60
N ARG A 452 -35.70 16.50 -11.78
CA ARG A 452 -35.53 16.54 -10.32
C ARG A 452 -34.07 16.32 -9.93
N ALA A 453 -33.37 15.40 -10.58
CA ALA A 453 -31.95 15.15 -10.34
C ALA A 453 -31.04 16.30 -10.80
N ILE A 454 -31.34 16.92 -11.95
CA ILE A 454 -30.62 18.13 -12.41
C ILE A 454 -30.78 19.25 -11.37
N ARG A 455 -32.03 19.59 -11.01
CA ARG A 455 -32.32 20.68 -10.07
C ARG A 455 -31.71 20.43 -8.70
N LEU A 456 -31.79 19.19 -8.20
CA LEU A 456 -31.18 18.82 -6.94
C LEU A 456 -29.66 19.04 -6.97
N ALA A 457 -28.98 18.53 -7.99
CA ALA A 457 -27.53 18.64 -8.09
C ALA A 457 -27.06 20.09 -8.26
N GLU A 458 -27.79 20.89 -9.03
CA GLU A 458 -27.55 22.33 -9.20
C GLU A 458 -27.69 23.07 -7.86
N ARG A 459 -28.80 22.88 -7.15
CA ARG A 459 -29.05 23.57 -5.86
C ARG A 459 -28.04 23.18 -4.79
N VAL A 460 -27.69 21.90 -4.70
CA VAL A 460 -26.67 21.42 -3.75
C VAL A 460 -25.28 21.97 -4.12
N ALA A 461 -24.94 22.03 -5.41
CA ALA A 461 -23.68 22.61 -5.87
C ALA A 461 -23.60 24.11 -5.53
N LEU A 462 -24.67 24.87 -5.75
CA LEU A 462 -24.75 26.30 -5.38
C LEU A 462 -24.66 26.53 -3.86
N LEU A 463 -25.32 25.68 -3.06
CA LEU A 463 -25.28 25.74 -1.60
C LEU A 463 -23.88 25.45 -1.05
N LEU A 464 -23.26 24.35 -1.49
CA LEU A 464 -22.01 23.87 -0.91
C LEU A 464 -20.77 24.47 -1.57
N GLY A 465 -20.89 25.00 -2.79
CA GLY A 465 -19.75 25.51 -3.58
C GLY A 465 -18.71 24.45 -3.88
N SER A 466 -19.13 23.17 -3.97
CA SER A 466 -18.24 22.02 -4.04
C SER A 466 -18.38 21.28 -5.37
N PRO A 467 -17.33 20.58 -5.84
CA PRO A 467 -17.38 19.79 -7.07
C PRO A 467 -18.50 18.75 -7.06
N VAL A 468 -19.02 18.43 -8.25
CA VAL A 468 -19.98 17.34 -8.45
C VAL A 468 -19.27 16.14 -9.05
N TRP A 469 -19.44 14.97 -8.42
CA TRP A 469 -18.82 13.72 -8.83
C TRP A 469 -19.88 12.68 -9.18
N THR A 470 -19.67 11.95 -10.27
CA THR A 470 -20.53 10.83 -10.65
C THR A 470 -19.71 9.69 -11.26
N GLY A 471 -20.38 8.57 -11.56
CA GLY A 471 -19.77 7.50 -12.36
C GLY A 471 -19.54 7.86 -13.84
N GLY A 472 -19.90 9.07 -14.28
CA GLY A 472 -19.63 9.59 -15.63
C GLY A 472 -20.34 8.87 -16.78
N GLY A 473 -21.34 8.04 -16.46
CA GLY A 473 -22.17 7.30 -17.41
C GLY A 473 -23.51 7.99 -17.72
N PRO A 474 -24.41 7.33 -18.47
CA PRO A 474 -25.73 7.88 -18.81
C PRO A 474 -26.71 7.85 -17.61
N GLY A 475 -27.95 8.26 -17.86
CA GLY A 475 -29.03 8.23 -16.87
C GLY A 475 -28.84 9.24 -15.74
N MET A 476 -29.18 8.87 -14.51
CA MET A 476 -29.16 9.77 -13.35
C MET A 476 -27.77 10.35 -13.06
N MET A 477 -26.69 9.66 -13.42
CA MET A 477 -25.32 10.20 -13.31
C MET A 477 -25.12 11.40 -14.25
N ARG A 478 -25.63 11.33 -15.48
CA ARG A 478 -25.59 12.44 -16.42
C ARG A 478 -26.46 13.59 -15.94
N ALA A 479 -27.68 13.32 -15.48
CA ALA A 479 -28.57 14.34 -14.90
C ALA A 479 -27.89 15.12 -13.75
N ALA A 480 -27.29 14.43 -12.80
CA ALA A 480 -26.56 15.09 -11.71
C ALA A 480 -25.35 15.91 -12.20
N SER A 481 -24.61 15.38 -13.17
CA SER A 481 -23.48 16.09 -13.79
C SER A 481 -23.94 17.37 -14.51
N GLU A 482 -25.08 17.32 -15.22
CA GLU A 482 -25.67 18.49 -15.88
C GLU A 482 -26.07 19.57 -14.86
N GLY A 483 -26.62 19.19 -13.70
CA GLY A 483 -26.88 20.14 -12.61
C GLY A 483 -25.61 20.82 -12.09
N GLY A 484 -24.52 20.08 -11.92
CA GLY A 484 -23.21 20.65 -11.55
C GLY A 484 -22.65 21.61 -12.59
N LEU A 485 -22.80 21.28 -13.88
CA LEU A 485 -22.39 22.15 -14.98
C LEU A 485 -23.19 23.45 -15.01
N LYS A 486 -24.51 23.39 -14.78
CA LYS A 486 -25.38 24.59 -14.68
C LYS A 486 -24.96 25.50 -13.52
N ALA A 487 -24.60 24.92 -12.37
CA ALA A 487 -24.09 25.65 -11.22
C ALA A 487 -22.68 26.25 -11.43
N GLY A 488 -21.97 25.90 -12.52
CA GLY A 488 -20.63 26.40 -12.81
C GLY A 488 -19.53 25.86 -11.90
N VAL A 489 -19.77 24.73 -11.22
CA VAL A 489 -18.76 24.07 -10.37
C VAL A 489 -17.97 23.02 -11.16
N PRO A 490 -16.78 22.60 -10.69
CA PRO A 490 -16.07 21.48 -11.30
C PRO A 490 -16.92 20.20 -11.30
N VAL A 491 -16.96 19.49 -12.42
CA VAL A 491 -17.72 18.23 -12.56
C VAL A 491 -16.79 17.08 -12.96
N GLY A 492 -16.68 16.07 -12.11
CA GLY A 492 -15.80 14.92 -12.26
C GLY A 492 -16.53 13.61 -12.54
N GLY A 493 -15.93 12.76 -13.38
CA GLY A 493 -16.48 11.42 -13.70
C GLY A 493 -15.46 10.29 -13.54
N ILE A 494 -15.79 9.26 -12.77
CA ILE A 494 -15.00 8.01 -12.73
C ILE A 494 -15.75 6.91 -13.49
N ARG A 495 -15.37 6.71 -14.75
CA ARG A 495 -16.05 5.87 -15.74
C ARG A 495 -15.58 4.43 -15.69
N ILE A 496 -16.40 3.53 -16.26
CA ILE A 496 -16.01 2.19 -16.67
C ILE A 496 -16.44 1.96 -18.13
N SER A 497 -15.70 1.17 -18.88
CA SER A 497 -15.91 1.00 -20.33
C SER A 497 -17.30 0.45 -20.70
N ARG A 498 -17.90 -0.39 -19.84
CA ARG A 498 -19.25 -0.93 -20.04
C ARG A 498 -20.14 -0.63 -18.84
N GLU A 499 -21.10 0.27 -19.04
CA GLU A 499 -22.08 0.66 -18.03
C GLU A 499 -23.47 0.17 -18.44
N ALA A 500 -24.06 -0.72 -17.65
CA ALA A 500 -25.41 -1.27 -17.89
C ALA A 500 -25.65 -1.87 -19.30
N GLY A 501 -24.59 -2.28 -20.00
CA GLY A 501 -24.64 -2.83 -21.37
C GLY A 501 -24.28 -1.82 -22.48
N THR A 502 -24.07 -0.56 -22.12
CA THR A 502 -23.66 0.51 -23.05
C THR A 502 -22.17 0.76 -22.98
N ASN A 503 -21.53 0.99 -24.12
CA ASN A 503 -20.12 1.38 -24.16
C ASN A 503 -20.00 2.90 -23.95
N VAL A 504 -19.54 3.29 -22.75
CA VAL A 504 -19.44 4.70 -22.33
C VAL A 504 -18.43 5.46 -23.19
N LEU A 505 -17.43 4.77 -23.75
CA LEU A 505 -16.42 5.37 -24.64
C LEU A 505 -16.96 5.76 -26.02
N THR A 506 -18.14 5.27 -26.38
CA THR A 506 -18.80 5.57 -27.67
C THR A 506 -19.94 6.57 -27.55
N MET A 507 -20.20 7.08 -26.34
CA MET A 507 -21.22 8.09 -26.11
C MET A 507 -20.65 9.49 -26.36
N GLU A 508 -21.51 10.43 -26.72
CA GLU A 508 -21.15 11.84 -26.78
C GLU A 508 -20.72 12.32 -25.38
N ASP A 509 -19.51 12.88 -25.30
CA ASP A 509 -18.91 13.26 -24.04
C ASP A 509 -19.52 14.58 -23.54
N TYR A 510 -20.30 14.51 -22.47
CA TYR A 510 -20.90 15.68 -21.81
C TYR A 510 -19.99 16.28 -20.73
N LEU A 511 -18.87 15.62 -20.40
CA LEU A 511 -17.90 16.14 -19.44
C LEU A 511 -16.79 16.88 -20.18
N SER A 512 -16.28 17.96 -19.58
CA SER A 512 -15.16 18.71 -20.16
C SER A 512 -13.91 17.84 -20.27
N ALA A 513 -13.10 18.07 -21.31
CA ALA A 513 -11.86 17.34 -21.55
C ALA A 513 -10.97 17.33 -20.30
N GLY A 514 -10.51 16.13 -19.90
CA GLY A 514 -9.70 15.94 -18.69
C GLY A 514 -10.48 15.99 -17.38
N SER A 515 -11.82 15.98 -17.39
CA SER A 515 -12.64 15.92 -16.16
C SER A 515 -13.16 14.52 -15.85
N ALA A 516 -12.71 13.51 -16.59
CA ALA A 516 -13.05 12.12 -16.36
C ALA A 516 -11.84 11.20 -16.41
N PHE A 517 -11.88 10.13 -15.63
CA PHE A 517 -10.94 9.02 -15.68
C PHE A 517 -11.71 7.72 -15.95
N THR A 518 -11.23 6.89 -16.88
CA THR A 518 -11.88 5.60 -17.19
C THR A 518 -11.10 4.46 -16.59
N CYS A 519 -11.72 3.74 -15.66
CA CYS A 519 -11.15 2.54 -15.04
C CYS A 519 -11.46 1.30 -15.90
N LYS A 520 -10.50 0.39 -15.98
CA LYS A 520 -10.69 -0.99 -16.44
C LYS A 520 -11.30 -1.83 -15.33
N TYR A 521 -10.95 -1.55 -14.07
CA TYR A 521 -11.37 -2.35 -12.91
C TYR A 521 -12.43 -1.65 -12.05
N MET A 522 -13.51 -2.38 -11.73
CA MET A 522 -14.57 -1.89 -10.84
C MET A 522 -14.07 -1.51 -9.43
N PRO A 523 -13.19 -2.29 -8.76
CA PRO A 523 -12.67 -1.91 -7.45
C PRO A 523 -12.00 -0.55 -7.43
N THR A 524 -11.20 -0.21 -8.45
CA THR A 524 -10.58 1.11 -8.59
C THR A 524 -11.63 2.22 -8.60
N ARG A 525 -12.68 2.05 -9.42
CA ARG A 525 -13.76 3.01 -9.55
C ARG A 525 -14.48 3.27 -8.23
N LYS A 526 -14.81 2.21 -7.49
CA LYS A 526 -15.49 2.31 -6.18
C LYS A 526 -14.66 3.07 -5.18
N VAL A 527 -13.38 2.73 -5.07
CA VAL A 527 -12.45 3.40 -4.16
C VAL A 527 -12.32 4.88 -4.53
N ALA A 528 -12.19 5.20 -5.82
CA ALA A 528 -12.09 6.57 -6.30
C ALA A 528 -13.37 7.40 -6.01
N LEU A 529 -14.56 6.85 -6.26
CA LEU A 529 -15.83 7.54 -5.96
C LEU A 529 -16.06 7.70 -4.45
N THR A 530 -15.63 6.71 -3.65
CA THR A 530 -15.62 6.84 -2.19
C THR A 530 -14.72 8.02 -1.81
N ASP A 531 -13.46 8.00 -2.25
CA ASP A 531 -12.47 9.02 -1.95
C ASP A 531 -12.94 10.42 -2.40
N ALA A 532 -13.57 10.56 -3.57
CA ALA A 532 -14.10 11.83 -4.06
C ALA A 532 -15.09 12.52 -3.09
N GLY A 533 -15.76 11.75 -2.22
CA GLY A 533 -16.75 12.25 -1.25
C GLY A 533 -16.27 12.35 0.20
N VAL A 534 -15.04 11.95 0.55
CA VAL A 534 -14.57 12.02 1.95
C VAL A 534 -14.20 13.44 2.37
N ARG A 535 -14.21 13.71 3.68
CA ARG A 535 -13.76 14.99 4.26
C ARG A 535 -12.42 14.81 4.96
N GLN A 536 -11.42 15.55 4.52
CA GLN A 536 -10.09 15.56 5.14
C GLN A 536 -9.88 16.78 6.04
N VAL A 537 -10.57 17.89 5.75
CA VAL A 537 -10.51 19.13 6.53
C VAL A 537 -11.93 19.69 6.80
N PRO A 538 -12.16 20.42 7.90
CA PRO A 538 -13.49 20.92 8.26
C PRO A 538 -14.17 21.78 7.19
N GLU A 539 -13.38 22.53 6.42
CA GLU A 539 -13.84 23.46 5.38
C GLU A 539 -14.37 22.72 4.14
N GLN A 540 -14.01 21.45 3.94
CA GLN A 540 -14.54 20.64 2.86
C GLN A 540 -16.00 20.28 3.12
N ARG A 541 -16.84 20.59 2.14
CA ARG A 541 -18.28 20.30 2.15
C ARG A 541 -18.55 19.20 1.12
N THR A 542 -18.70 17.97 1.60
CA THR A 542 -18.94 16.80 0.74
C THR A 542 -20.22 16.08 1.16
N ALA A 543 -20.74 15.21 0.30
CA ALA A 543 -21.89 14.37 0.62
C ALA A 543 -21.93 13.18 -0.33
N TYR A 544 -22.56 12.09 0.11
CA TYR A 544 -22.98 11.01 -0.79
C TYR A 544 -24.49 11.08 -0.99
N VAL A 545 -24.93 11.18 -2.24
CA VAL A 545 -26.35 11.31 -2.61
C VAL A 545 -26.76 10.14 -3.50
N PHE A 546 -27.76 9.37 -3.06
CA PHE A 546 -28.28 8.22 -3.76
C PHE A 546 -29.63 8.55 -4.40
N LEU A 547 -29.60 8.78 -5.71
CA LEU A 547 -30.77 9.01 -6.57
C LEU A 547 -31.46 7.67 -6.92
N PRO A 548 -32.67 7.69 -7.51
CA PRO A 548 -33.33 6.48 -8.00
C PRO A 548 -32.42 5.59 -8.86
N GLY A 549 -32.29 4.34 -8.44
CA GLY A 549 -31.17 3.47 -8.78
C GLY A 549 -31.47 1.98 -8.63
N GLY A 550 -30.74 1.16 -9.38
CA GLY A 550 -30.87 -0.31 -9.33
C GLY A 550 -29.72 -0.97 -8.57
N LEU A 551 -29.43 -2.22 -8.91
CA LEU A 551 -28.39 -3.03 -8.23
C LEU A 551 -27.02 -2.34 -8.12
N GLY A 552 -26.55 -1.65 -9.17
CA GLY A 552 -25.27 -0.93 -9.13
C GLY A 552 -25.27 0.21 -8.11
N THR A 553 -26.40 0.94 -7.99
CA THR A 553 -26.56 1.99 -6.99
C THR A 553 -26.61 1.40 -5.57
N MET A 554 -27.24 0.24 -5.40
CA MET A 554 -27.30 -0.46 -4.11
C MET A 554 -25.94 -1.02 -3.68
N ASP A 555 -25.16 -1.54 -4.62
CA ASP A 555 -23.80 -2.01 -4.40
C ASP A 555 -22.90 -0.89 -3.85
N GLU A 556 -23.00 0.33 -4.39
CA GLU A 556 -22.29 1.51 -3.86
C GLU A 556 -22.86 1.95 -2.50
N LEU A 557 -24.19 1.96 -2.34
CA LEU A 557 -24.83 2.33 -1.07
C LEU A 557 -24.36 1.46 0.09
N PHE A 558 -24.45 0.14 -0.06
CA PHE A 558 -24.03 -0.79 0.99
C PHE A 558 -22.52 -0.75 1.22
N SER A 559 -21.72 -0.47 0.18
CA SER A 559 -20.26 -0.29 0.33
C SER A 559 -19.95 0.91 1.23
N ILE A 560 -20.55 2.08 0.96
CA ILE A 560 -20.34 3.28 1.79
C ILE A 560 -20.88 3.08 3.21
N LEU A 561 -22.08 2.52 3.37
CA LEU A 561 -22.65 2.24 4.70
C LEU A 561 -21.76 1.32 5.52
N THR A 562 -21.20 0.28 4.91
CA THR A 562 -20.26 -0.63 5.59
C THR A 562 -18.98 0.10 6.01
N LEU A 563 -18.42 0.95 5.15
CA LEU A 563 -17.24 1.75 5.48
C LEU A 563 -17.49 2.74 6.60
N MET A 564 -18.67 3.37 6.64
CA MET A 564 -19.08 4.26 7.73
C MET A 564 -19.25 3.48 9.04
N GLN A 565 -19.93 2.32 9.00
CA GLN A 565 -20.12 1.44 10.16
C GLN A 565 -18.79 1.01 10.78
N LEU A 566 -17.80 0.67 9.95
CA LEU A 566 -16.48 0.22 10.42
C LEU A 566 -15.54 1.37 10.83
N GLY A 567 -15.92 2.63 10.62
CA GLY A 567 -15.01 3.77 10.77
C GLY A 567 -13.83 3.73 9.78
N LYS A 568 -14.06 3.14 8.60
CA LYS A 568 -13.06 2.91 7.53
C LYS A 568 -13.32 3.71 6.26
N LEU A 569 -14.21 4.70 6.31
CA LEU A 569 -14.49 5.60 5.19
C LEU A 569 -13.24 6.38 4.72
N GLY A 570 -12.20 6.50 5.56
CA GLY A 570 -11.01 7.29 5.27
C GLY A 570 -11.16 8.77 5.66
N SER A 571 -12.14 9.09 6.51
CA SER A 571 -12.43 10.42 7.03
C SER A 571 -12.52 10.36 8.56
N SER A 572 -11.86 11.29 9.26
CA SER A 572 -12.08 11.52 10.70
C SER A 572 -13.27 12.43 10.98
N LEU A 573 -13.79 13.09 9.94
CA LEU A 573 -14.94 13.99 9.99
C LEU A 573 -16.20 13.26 9.51
N SER A 574 -17.36 13.66 10.05
CA SER A 574 -18.65 13.14 9.61
C SER A 574 -18.94 13.54 8.16
N VAL A 575 -19.37 12.59 7.34
CA VAL A 575 -19.78 12.83 5.95
C VAL A 575 -21.28 12.51 5.85
N PRO A 576 -22.13 13.44 5.36
CA PRO A 576 -23.55 13.18 5.22
C PRO A 576 -23.83 12.17 4.09
N LEU A 577 -24.71 11.21 4.36
CA LEU A 577 -25.22 10.26 3.38
C LEU A 577 -26.73 10.47 3.21
N LEU A 578 -27.17 10.67 1.97
CA LEU A 578 -28.57 10.95 1.65
C LEU A 578 -29.14 9.93 0.67
N ILE A 579 -30.33 9.42 0.98
CA ILE A 579 -31.15 8.57 0.10
C ILE A 579 -32.35 9.40 -0.36
N VAL A 580 -32.46 9.57 -1.67
CA VAL A 580 -33.55 10.35 -2.28
C VAL A 580 -34.69 9.40 -2.66
N ASN A 581 -35.75 9.43 -1.86
CA ASN A 581 -36.92 8.55 -1.94
C ASN A 581 -38.10 9.23 -2.66
N TRP A 582 -37.87 9.81 -3.84
CA TRP A 582 -38.95 10.41 -4.62
C TRP A 582 -40.05 9.39 -4.89
N ASP A 583 -41.30 9.79 -4.64
CA ASP A 583 -42.49 8.99 -4.90
C ASP A 583 -42.45 7.56 -4.30
N GLY A 584 -41.69 7.38 -3.20
CA GLY A 584 -41.54 6.08 -2.53
C GLY A 584 -40.64 5.07 -3.24
N PHE A 585 -39.77 5.51 -4.17
CA PHE A 585 -38.92 4.64 -4.98
C PHE A 585 -38.12 3.59 -4.16
N TYR A 586 -37.68 3.96 -2.95
CA TYR A 586 -36.91 3.15 -2.02
C TYR A 586 -37.70 2.64 -0.81
N ASP A 587 -39.04 2.70 -0.79
CA ASP A 587 -39.86 2.21 0.35
C ASP A 587 -39.57 0.74 0.70
N GLY A 588 -39.32 -0.09 -0.31
CA GLY A 588 -38.91 -1.49 -0.13
C GLY A 588 -37.53 -1.63 0.54
N LEU A 589 -36.59 -0.76 0.20
CA LEU A 589 -35.27 -0.73 0.84
C LEU A 589 -35.38 -0.26 2.30
N MET A 590 -36.20 0.77 2.56
CA MET A 590 -36.44 1.26 3.91
C MET A 590 -37.09 0.19 4.80
N SER A 591 -38.03 -0.58 4.23
CA SER A 591 -38.63 -1.74 4.91
C SER A 591 -37.59 -2.81 5.22
N LEU A 592 -36.64 -3.06 4.32
CA LEU A 592 -35.55 -4.02 4.53
C LEU A 592 -34.58 -3.57 5.63
N LEU A 593 -34.15 -2.31 5.62
CA LEU A 593 -33.26 -1.77 6.66
C LEU A 593 -33.94 -1.82 8.05
N THR A 594 -35.25 -1.54 8.09
CA THR A 594 -36.05 -1.69 9.33
C THR A 594 -36.08 -3.14 9.81
N ALA A 595 -36.20 -4.11 8.90
CA ALA A 595 -36.16 -5.53 9.26
C ALA A 595 -34.79 -5.96 9.82
N PHE A 596 -33.68 -5.40 9.30
CA PHE A 596 -32.34 -5.65 9.85
C PHE A 596 -32.21 -5.14 11.29
N ASP A 597 -32.75 -3.95 11.56
CA ASP A 597 -32.79 -3.38 12.92
C ASP A 597 -33.60 -4.25 13.88
N GLN A 598 -34.81 -4.63 13.48
CA GLN A 598 -35.69 -5.49 14.29
C GLN A 598 -35.11 -6.88 14.60
N THR A 599 -34.27 -7.40 13.70
CA THR A 599 -33.64 -8.72 13.86
C THR A 599 -32.27 -8.66 14.55
N GLY A 600 -31.76 -7.46 14.85
CA GLY A 600 -30.45 -7.25 15.44
C GLY A 600 -29.27 -7.47 14.48
N ALA A 601 -29.55 -7.57 13.16
CA ALA A 601 -28.52 -7.67 12.12
C ALA A 601 -27.87 -6.31 11.79
N LEU A 602 -28.51 -5.23 12.24
CA LEU A 602 -28.09 -3.84 12.15
C LEU A 602 -28.59 -3.16 13.42
N HIS A 603 -27.87 -2.20 13.99
CA HIS A 603 -28.41 -1.37 15.06
C HIS A 603 -28.77 0.02 14.52
N ALA A 604 -29.92 0.56 14.89
CA ALA A 604 -30.36 1.88 14.44
C ALA A 604 -29.29 2.98 14.59
N SER A 605 -28.41 2.90 15.60
CA SER A 605 -27.30 3.85 15.79
C SER A 605 -26.25 3.83 14.68
N GLU A 606 -26.09 2.71 13.97
CA GLU A 606 -25.13 2.53 12.88
C GLU A 606 -25.61 3.21 11.59
N VAL A 607 -26.91 3.49 11.47
CA VAL A 607 -27.54 4.12 10.30
C VAL A 607 -28.11 5.51 10.64
N ARG A 608 -27.92 6.00 11.88
CA ARG A 608 -28.33 7.36 12.31
C ARG A 608 -27.80 8.49 11.45
N GLN A 609 -26.76 8.24 10.66
CA GLN A 609 -26.12 9.23 9.79
C GLN A 609 -26.72 9.28 8.37
N VAL A 610 -27.72 8.43 8.09
CA VAL A 610 -28.43 8.40 6.80
C VAL A 610 -29.66 9.29 6.88
N MET A 611 -29.70 10.29 6.00
CA MET A 611 -30.88 11.12 5.77
C MET A 611 -31.70 10.52 4.62
N VAL A 612 -33.00 10.33 4.83
CA VAL A 612 -33.93 9.94 3.76
C VAL A 612 -34.80 11.13 3.44
N ALA A 613 -34.78 11.56 2.18
CA ALA A 613 -35.48 12.74 1.71
C ALA A 613 -36.47 12.38 0.60
N ASN A 614 -37.71 12.82 0.73
CA ASN A 614 -38.76 12.63 -0.27
C ASN A 614 -38.84 13.79 -1.27
N THR A 615 -38.15 14.90 -1.00
CA THR A 615 -38.13 16.10 -1.85
C THR A 615 -36.72 16.67 -1.99
N ASN A 616 -36.50 17.51 -3.01
CA ASN A 616 -35.23 18.22 -3.18
C ASN A 616 -34.97 19.21 -2.03
N ASP A 617 -36.03 19.88 -1.56
CA ASP A 617 -35.93 20.83 -0.46
C ASP A 617 -35.43 20.17 0.83
N GLU A 618 -35.92 18.97 1.16
CA GLU A 618 -35.46 18.21 2.33
C GLU A 618 -33.96 17.91 2.29
N VAL A 619 -33.41 17.59 1.10
CA VAL A 619 -31.96 17.39 0.92
C VAL A 619 -31.19 18.68 1.17
N VAL A 620 -31.62 19.77 0.54
CA VAL A 620 -30.96 21.07 0.60
C VAL A 620 -31.01 21.64 2.02
N GLU A 621 -32.16 21.56 2.69
CA GLU A 621 -32.36 21.97 4.08
C GLU A 621 -31.46 21.18 5.04
N TYR A 622 -31.38 19.85 4.88
CA TYR A 622 -30.52 19.01 5.70
C TYR A 622 -29.03 19.36 5.54
N LEU A 623 -28.56 19.52 4.30
CA LEU A 623 -27.16 19.88 4.04
C LEU A 623 -26.82 21.28 4.55
N ALA A 624 -27.74 22.24 4.42
CA ALA A 624 -27.56 23.58 4.98
C ALA A 624 -27.41 23.52 6.51
N GLN A 625 -28.26 22.76 7.19
CA GLN A 625 -28.17 22.56 8.64
C GLN A 625 -26.86 21.85 9.05
N PHE A 626 -26.52 20.76 8.37
CA PHE A 626 -25.32 19.97 8.66
C PHE A 626 -24.03 20.81 8.56
N TYR A 627 -23.95 21.69 7.55
CA TYR A 627 -22.80 22.57 7.33
C TYR A 627 -22.93 23.96 7.96
N ASN A 628 -24.00 24.21 8.72
CA ASN A 628 -24.31 25.49 9.34
C ASN A 628 -24.30 26.66 8.33
N LEU A 629 -25.01 26.47 7.22
CA LEU A 629 -25.19 27.42 6.14
C LEU A 629 -26.61 28.01 6.16
N PRO A 630 -26.83 29.21 5.58
CA PRO A 630 -28.17 29.74 5.37
C PRO A 630 -29.01 28.77 4.56
N VAL A 631 -30.23 28.50 5.02
CA VAL A 631 -31.19 27.65 4.29
C VAL A 631 -31.67 28.42 3.05
N PRO A 632 -31.50 27.88 1.83
CA PRO A 632 -32.01 28.49 0.61
C PRO A 632 -33.55 28.56 0.60
N GLU A 633 -34.11 29.49 -0.17
CA GLU A 633 -35.55 29.55 -0.41
C GLU A 633 -36.04 28.25 -1.08
N ARG A 634 -37.27 27.84 -0.73
CA ARG A 634 -37.93 26.66 -1.32
C ARG A 634 -38.32 26.95 -2.77
N GLU A 635 -38.38 25.92 -3.59
CA GLU A 635 -38.95 26.05 -4.94
C GLU A 635 -40.45 26.38 -4.83
N ASP A 636 -40.91 27.43 -5.53
CA ASP A 636 -42.33 27.75 -5.62
C ASP A 636 -43.05 26.64 -6.39
N LYS A 637 -44.17 26.15 -5.83
CA LYS A 637 -44.96 25.03 -6.40
C LYS A 637 -45.43 25.28 -7.84
N ASP A 638 -45.48 26.54 -8.27
CA ASP A 638 -45.95 26.95 -9.60
C ASP A 638 -44.90 26.67 -10.70
N GLU A 639 -43.60 26.69 -10.40
CA GLU A 639 -42.53 26.37 -11.38
C GLU A 639 -42.43 24.85 -11.63
N GLU A 640 -42.68 24.03 -10.60
CA GLU A 640 -42.66 22.56 -10.73
C GLU A 640 -43.84 22.04 -11.58
N ALA A 641 -45.00 22.71 -11.49
CA ALA A 641 -46.17 22.43 -12.32
C ALA A 641 -46.02 22.95 -13.77
N ALA A 642 -45.47 24.15 -13.95
CA ALA A 642 -45.21 24.74 -15.26
C ALA A 642 -44.17 23.93 -16.08
N ALA A 643 -43.09 23.48 -15.42
CA ALA A 643 -42.09 22.64 -16.07
C ALA A 643 -42.66 21.26 -16.48
N ALA A 644 -43.55 20.68 -15.68
CA ALA A 644 -44.21 19.41 -15.99
C ALA A 644 -45.19 19.53 -17.18
N GLU A 645 -45.91 20.65 -17.31
CA GLU A 645 -46.78 20.93 -18.48
C GLU A 645 -45.98 21.19 -19.76
N GLU A 646 -44.86 21.92 -19.68
CA GLU A 646 -44.01 22.24 -20.83
C GLU A 646 -43.30 20.98 -21.39
N LEU A 647 -42.84 20.09 -20.50
CA LEU A 647 -42.25 18.78 -20.86
C LEU A 647 -43.28 17.81 -21.45
N ALA A 648 -44.53 17.84 -21.00
CA ALA A 648 -45.60 17.05 -21.60
C ALA A 648 -45.91 17.53 -23.04
N ALA A 649 -45.86 18.84 -23.28
CA ALA A 649 -46.08 19.43 -24.59
C ALA A 649 -44.93 19.14 -25.58
N GLU A 650 -43.67 19.17 -25.13
CA GLU A 650 -42.51 18.82 -25.97
C GLU A 650 -42.44 17.32 -26.31
N ALA A 651 -42.83 16.45 -25.37
CA ALA A 651 -42.88 15.00 -25.59
C ALA A 651 -43.93 14.60 -26.66
N ASP A 652 -45.05 15.31 -26.72
CA ASP A 652 -46.06 15.11 -27.77
C ASP A 652 -45.55 15.53 -29.15
N LEU A 653 -44.84 16.67 -29.24
CA LEU A 653 -44.23 17.17 -30.48
C LEU A 653 -43.14 16.23 -31.03
N ASP A 654 -42.25 15.71 -30.18
CA ASP A 654 -41.19 14.77 -30.59
C ASP A 654 -41.76 13.39 -30.99
N SER A 655 -42.85 12.97 -30.34
CA SER A 655 -43.59 11.75 -30.71
C SER A 655 -44.23 11.88 -32.10
N GLN A 656 -44.79 13.04 -32.41
CA GLN A 656 -45.34 13.36 -33.74
C GLN A 656 -44.25 13.42 -34.81
N ALA A 657 -43.10 14.06 -34.52
CA ALA A 657 -41.97 14.12 -35.44
C ALA A 657 -41.37 12.73 -35.76
N LYS A 658 -41.28 11.83 -34.76
CA LYS A 658 -40.84 10.44 -34.95
C LYS A 658 -41.83 9.62 -35.78
N ALA A 659 -43.14 9.83 -35.56
CA ALA A 659 -44.19 9.16 -36.36
C ALA A 659 -44.16 9.61 -37.83
N ASP A 660 -43.93 10.89 -38.09
CA ASP A 660 -43.83 11.44 -39.46
C ASP A 660 -42.57 10.95 -40.18
N LYS A 661 -41.43 10.86 -39.48
CA LYS A 661 -40.20 10.29 -40.03
C LYS A 661 -40.35 8.79 -40.36
N ALA A 662 -41.04 8.03 -39.52
CA ALA A 662 -41.33 6.62 -39.77
C ALA A 662 -42.25 6.45 -40.99
N ARG A 663 -43.26 7.33 -41.17
CA ARG A 663 -44.11 7.38 -42.37
C ARG A 663 -43.32 7.69 -43.64
N GLN A 664 -42.42 8.67 -43.60
CA GLN A 664 -41.57 9.01 -44.75
C GLN A 664 -40.64 7.84 -45.14
N GLN A 665 -40.07 7.15 -44.16
CA GLN A 665 -39.23 5.97 -44.41
C GLN A 665 -40.03 4.79 -44.97
N ALA A 666 -41.26 4.57 -44.49
CA ALA A 666 -42.15 3.54 -45.04
C ALA A 666 -42.57 3.86 -46.49
N MET A 667 -42.87 5.12 -46.80
CA MET A 667 -43.16 5.55 -48.17
C MET A 667 -41.96 5.35 -49.11
N ALA A 668 -40.75 5.73 -48.67
CA ALA A 668 -39.53 5.51 -49.45
C ALA A 668 -39.25 4.02 -49.70
N ALA A 669 -39.53 3.16 -48.72
CA ALA A 669 -39.41 1.72 -48.88
C ALA A 669 -40.42 1.14 -49.88
N MET A 670 -41.67 1.64 -49.88
CA MET A 670 -42.69 1.24 -50.85
C MET A 670 -42.34 1.70 -52.28
N GLU A 671 -41.79 2.90 -52.46
CA GLU A 671 -41.31 3.36 -53.76
C GLU A 671 -40.14 2.54 -54.29
N LEU A 672 -39.24 2.10 -53.40
CA LEU A 672 -38.12 1.24 -53.75
C LEU A 672 -38.61 -0.16 -54.17
N GLN A 673 -39.60 -0.71 -53.45
CA GLN A 673 -40.24 -1.98 -53.77
C GLN A 673 -40.93 -1.93 -55.15
N ALA A 674 -41.69 -0.87 -55.42
CA ALA A 674 -42.38 -0.67 -56.71
C ALA A 674 -41.39 -0.54 -57.88
N LYS A 675 -40.24 0.12 -57.68
CA LYS A 675 -39.16 0.19 -58.67
C LYS A 675 -38.51 -1.18 -58.90
N LEU A 676 -38.35 -1.99 -57.85
CA LEU A 676 -37.79 -3.33 -57.96
C LEU A 676 -38.71 -4.27 -58.76
N GLU A 677 -40.02 -4.17 -58.53
CA GLU A 677 -41.04 -4.95 -59.25
C GLU A 677 -41.14 -4.53 -60.73
N GLN A 678 -41.00 -3.23 -61.05
CA GLN A 678 -40.90 -2.78 -62.44
C GLN A 678 -39.64 -3.30 -63.16
N LEU A 679 -38.50 -3.35 -62.46
CA LEU A 679 -37.25 -3.90 -63.01
C LEU A 679 -37.33 -5.41 -63.26
N GLN A 680 -38.03 -6.14 -62.38
CA GLN A 680 -38.25 -7.59 -62.53
C GLN A 680 -39.26 -7.92 -63.65
N ALA A 681 -40.26 -7.06 -63.88
CA ALA A 681 -41.20 -7.23 -64.99
C ALA A 681 -40.56 -7.02 -66.38
N THR A 682 -39.41 -6.34 -66.46
CA THR A 682 -38.70 -6.11 -67.73
C THR A 682 -37.70 -7.20 -68.12
N SER A 683 -37.46 -8.24 -67.31
CA SER A 683 -36.39 -9.23 -67.56
C SER A 683 -36.85 -10.65 -67.90
N THR A 684 -38.12 -10.90 -68.21
CA THR A 684 -38.58 -12.24 -68.61
C THR A 684 -39.06 -12.26 -70.06
N GLY A 685 -38.16 -12.65 -70.97
CA GLY A 685 -38.49 -12.92 -72.36
C GLY A 685 -37.28 -13.36 -73.19
N ALA A 686 -36.77 -14.59 -73.00
CA ALA A 686 -36.28 -15.46 -74.08
C ALA A 686 -35.85 -16.84 -73.54
N ASP A 687 -36.32 -17.86 -74.26
CA ASP A 687 -36.34 -19.32 -74.03
C ASP A 687 -34.98 -20.01 -74.32
N PRO A 688 -34.77 -21.28 -73.89
CA PRO A 688 -33.50 -22.00 -73.97
C PRO A 688 -33.39 -22.91 -75.21
N THR A 689 -32.18 -23.12 -75.74
CA THR A 689 -31.65 -24.38 -76.34
C THR A 689 -30.34 -24.12 -77.11
N HIS A 690 -29.23 -24.78 -76.73
CA HIS A 690 -28.39 -25.64 -77.59
C HIS A 690 -26.95 -25.89 -77.07
N ALA A 691 -26.53 -27.15 -77.24
CA ALA A 691 -25.21 -27.62 -77.70
C ALA A 691 -24.06 -27.91 -76.69
N GLN A 692 -24.03 -29.16 -76.25
CA GLN A 692 -22.97 -30.17 -76.44
C GLN A 692 -21.53 -29.80 -76.91
N SER A 693 -20.59 -30.49 -76.26
CA SER A 693 -19.36 -31.17 -76.77
C SER A 693 -18.05 -30.36 -76.87
N ARG A 694 -16.99 -30.79 -76.17
CA ARG A 694 -15.98 -31.81 -76.56
C ARG A 694 -14.81 -31.86 -75.56
N THR A 695 -14.35 -33.09 -75.34
CA THR A 695 -13.06 -33.58 -74.79
C THR A 695 -11.86 -33.06 -75.62
N CYS A 696 -10.57 -33.02 -75.27
CA CYS A 696 -9.58 -33.76 -74.45
C CYS A 696 -8.41 -32.76 -74.16
N GLY A 697 -7.39 -32.94 -73.30
CA GLY A 697 -6.94 -34.05 -72.47
C GLY A 697 -5.54 -33.75 -71.85
N ALA A 698 -5.11 -34.70 -71.02
CA ALA A 698 -3.75 -35.07 -70.58
C ALA A 698 -2.95 -34.17 -69.61
N GLY A 699 -2.47 -34.81 -68.51
CA GLY A 699 -1.12 -34.57 -68.01
C GLY A 699 -0.84 -34.61 -66.50
N GLY A 700 -0.96 -35.78 -65.86
CA GLY A 700 0.03 -36.37 -64.93
C GLY A 700 0.43 -35.69 -63.60
N GLY A 701 0.26 -36.45 -62.49
CA GLY A 701 1.35 -36.69 -61.52
C GLY A 701 1.14 -36.33 -60.05
N ASN A 702 0.82 -37.35 -59.23
CA ASN A 702 1.19 -37.65 -57.82
C ASN A 702 1.10 -36.55 -56.72
N SER A 703 0.63 -36.79 -55.50
CA SER A 703 0.47 -38.02 -54.71
C SER A 703 -0.43 -37.80 -53.47
N ASP A 704 -1.07 -38.91 -53.05
CA ASP A 704 -1.55 -39.28 -51.71
C ASP A 704 -2.81 -38.64 -51.09
N GLY A 705 -3.82 -39.49 -50.88
CA GLY A 705 -4.83 -39.38 -49.80
C GLY A 705 -4.67 -40.56 -48.82
N PRO A 706 -5.67 -40.89 -47.96
CA PRO A 706 -6.93 -40.20 -47.70
C PRO A 706 -7.37 -40.14 -46.20
N SER A 707 -8.58 -39.61 -45.98
CA SER A 707 -9.53 -39.81 -44.86
C SER A 707 -9.42 -38.82 -43.68
N GLY A 708 -10.50 -38.25 -43.14
CA GLY A 708 -11.92 -38.45 -43.42
C GLY A 708 -12.83 -37.42 -42.71
N ARG A 709 -13.97 -37.19 -43.37
CA ARG A 709 -15.31 -36.85 -42.88
C ARG A 709 -15.59 -35.61 -41.99
N ILE A 710 -16.32 -34.70 -42.66
CA ILE A 710 -17.65 -34.14 -42.36
C ILE A 710 -17.74 -33.01 -41.31
N THR A 711 -18.25 -31.89 -41.84
CA THR A 711 -18.53 -30.55 -41.31
C THR A 711 -19.75 -30.43 -40.39
N PRO A 712 -19.84 -29.32 -39.62
CA PRO A 712 -20.99 -28.94 -38.79
C PRO A 712 -22.05 -28.14 -39.57
N LEU A 713 -23.31 -28.12 -39.10
CA LEU A 713 -24.41 -27.35 -39.68
C LEU A 713 -24.74 -26.09 -38.86
N GLU A 714 -24.47 -24.94 -39.48
CA GLU A 714 -25.30 -23.72 -39.68
C GLU A 714 -26.48 -23.43 -38.71
N THR A 715 -26.50 -22.30 -37.99
CA THR A 715 -26.90 -20.93 -38.41
C THR A 715 -28.22 -20.82 -39.17
N ALA A 716 -29.22 -20.13 -38.59
CA ALA A 716 -29.53 -18.73 -38.95
C ALA A 716 -30.97 -18.34 -38.57
N ALA A 717 -31.07 -17.14 -38.02
CA ALA A 717 -32.29 -16.39 -37.74
C ALA A 717 -33.05 -15.98 -39.01
N LYS A 718 -34.34 -15.63 -38.84
CA LYS A 718 -35.00 -14.44 -39.41
C LYS A 718 -36.47 -14.34 -38.91
N GLY A 719 -36.85 -13.19 -38.34
CA GLY A 719 -38.25 -12.72 -38.24
C GLY A 719 -38.70 -12.04 -39.55
N PRO A 720 -39.62 -11.05 -39.58
CA PRO A 720 -40.41 -10.44 -38.49
C PRO A 720 -41.89 -9.98 -38.84
N LEU A 721 -42.59 -9.40 -37.83
CA LEU A 721 -43.73 -8.42 -37.86
C LEU A 721 -45.06 -8.81 -38.56
N ALA A 722 -46.27 -8.36 -38.18
CA ALA A 722 -46.98 -7.92 -36.99
C ALA A 722 -48.44 -7.64 -37.46
N THR A 723 -49.49 -7.91 -36.66
CA THR A 723 -50.77 -7.17 -36.78
C THR A 723 -51.49 -7.12 -35.44
N VAL A 724 -52.17 -5.99 -35.25
CA VAL A 724 -52.67 -5.34 -34.03
C VAL A 724 -54.19 -5.47 -33.93
N MET A 725 -54.71 -5.56 -32.69
CA MET A 725 -56.08 -5.30 -32.17
C MET A 725 -57.24 -6.15 -32.76
N ALA A 726 -58.20 -6.68 -32.00
CA ALA A 726 -59.07 -6.06 -31.01
C ALA A 726 -60.01 -7.12 -30.35
N GLU A 727 -60.74 -6.70 -29.33
CA GLU A 727 -61.95 -7.32 -28.72
C GLU A 727 -61.72 -8.50 -27.76
N ALA A 728 -61.76 -8.30 -26.44
CA ALA A 728 -62.87 -7.93 -25.56
C ALA A 728 -63.76 -9.11 -25.13
N ALA A 729 -63.84 -9.25 -23.81
CA ALA A 729 -64.90 -9.85 -23.00
C ALA A 729 -65.09 -11.38 -22.99
N GLY A 730 -64.84 -11.95 -21.81
CA GLY A 730 -65.89 -12.72 -21.13
C GLY A 730 -65.63 -14.21 -20.88
N GLY A 731 -65.69 -14.59 -19.60
CA GLY A 731 -65.86 -15.97 -19.13
C GLY A 731 -64.54 -16.59 -18.63
N GLY A 732 -64.29 -16.80 -17.34
CA GLY A 732 -65.21 -17.14 -16.26
C GLY A 732 -65.12 -18.64 -15.98
N SER A 733 -64.67 -18.98 -14.77
CA SER A 733 -64.64 -20.31 -14.14
C SER A 733 -63.70 -21.34 -14.80
N GLY A 734 -62.99 -22.22 -14.10
CA GLY A 734 -63.00 -22.60 -12.70
C GLY A 734 -62.47 -24.04 -12.62
N ALA A 735 -61.80 -24.37 -11.51
CA ALA A 735 -61.50 -25.72 -11.01
C ALA A 735 -60.54 -26.59 -11.87
N SER A 736 -59.67 -27.44 -11.34
CA SER A 736 -59.26 -27.75 -9.97
C SER A 736 -58.12 -28.79 -10.04
N SER A 737 -57.33 -28.87 -8.96
CA SER A 737 -56.64 -30.08 -8.50
C SER A 737 -55.39 -30.50 -9.32
N SER A 738 -54.30 -31.03 -8.77
CA SER A 738 -54.03 -31.55 -7.44
C SER A 738 -52.52 -31.76 -7.22
N LYS A 739 -52.09 -31.61 -5.96
CA LYS A 739 -51.17 -32.48 -5.19
C LYS A 739 -49.72 -32.70 -5.67
N HIS A 740 -48.77 -32.19 -4.87
CA HIS A 740 -47.90 -33.01 -4.00
C HIS A 740 -47.17 -32.11 -2.97
N ARG A 741 -47.52 -32.19 -1.67
CA ARG A 741 -46.81 -32.91 -0.57
C ARG A 741 -45.32 -32.54 -0.46
N SER A 742 -44.92 -31.65 0.46
CA SER A 742 -44.79 -31.76 1.93
C SER A 742 -43.38 -32.15 2.37
N ARG A 743 -42.75 -31.28 3.18
CA ARG A 743 -42.15 -31.63 4.48
C ARG A 743 -42.01 -30.35 5.30
N ARG A 744 -42.84 -30.24 6.34
CA ARG A 744 -42.68 -29.32 7.47
C ARG A 744 -42.01 -30.12 8.60
N SER A 745 -41.06 -29.50 9.29
CA SER A 745 -40.80 -29.74 10.70
C SER A 745 -41.26 -28.50 11.48
N SER A 746 -42.01 -28.75 12.53
CA SER A 746 -42.68 -27.81 13.42
C SER A 746 -41.84 -27.56 14.67
N LEU A 747 -41.83 -26.33 15.16
CA LEU A 747 -41.65 -26.02 16.58
C LEU A 747 -42.45 -24.76 16.90
N SER A 748 -43.42 -24.91 17.80
CA SER A 748 -44.26 -23.85 18.35
C SER A 748 -43.65 -23.31 19.64
N MET A 749 -43.66 -22.00 19.84
CA MET A 749 -43.87 -21.40 21.15
C MET A 749 -44.68 -20.11 21.01
N ALA A 750 -45.64 -19.97 21.90
CA ALA A 750 -46.60 -18.89 21.97
C ALA A 750 -46.02 -17.66 22.68
N THR A 751 -46.37 -16.47 22.20
CA THR A 751 -46.30 -15.23 23.00
C THR A 751 -47.61 -14.46 22.85
N ASN A 752 -48.27 -14.23 23.99
CA ASN A 752 -49.29 -13.21 24.13
C ASN A 752 -48.62 -11.83 24.05
N GLY A 753 -49.13 -10.96 23.19
CA GLY A 753 -48.69 -9.56 23.12
C GLY A 753 -49.75 -8.73 22.42
N HIS A 754 -50.29 -7.75 23.13
CA HIS A 754 -51.26 -6.78 22.63
C HIS A 754 -50.74 -6.07 21.38
N ALA A 755 -51.59 -5.95 20.36
CA ALA A 755 -51.33 -5.15 19.18
C ALA A 755 -51.33 -3.65 19.57
N VAL A 756 -50.19 -3.00 19.42
CA VAL A 756 -50.06 -1.54 19.40
C VAL A 756 -49.92 -1.14 17.93
N SER A 757 -50.70 -0.15 17.48
CA SER A 757 -50.69 0.25 16.07
C SER A 757 -49.46 1.12 15.76
N ALA A 758 -49.04 1.12 14.49
CA ALA A 758 -47.86 1.83 14.02
C ALA A 758 -47.92 3.37 14.19
N GLU A 759 -49.09 3.94 14.49
CA GLU A 759 -49.25 5.39 14.71
C GLU A 759 -48.81 5.81 16.13
N ASP A 760 -48.91 4.92 17.12
CA ASP A 760 -48.57 5.24 18.52
C ASP A 760 -47.04 5.35 18.75
N VAL A 761 -46.24 4.68 17.92
CA VAL A 761 -44.77 4.70 17.99
C VAL A 761 -44.20 5.99 17.37
N LEU A 762 -44.83 6.51 16.31
CA LEU A 762 -44.40 7.74 15.64
C LEU A 762 -44.64 8.99 16.50
N HIS A 763 -45.70 8.99 17.32
CA HIS A 763 -46.02 10.13 18.18
C HIS A 763 -45.12 10.21 19.43
N GLN A 764 -44.50 9.10 19.87
CA GLN A 764 -43.54 9.10 20.99
C GLN A 764 -42.13 9.56 20.59
N LEU A 765 -41.77 9.54 19.31
CA LEU A 765 -40.44 9.94 18.83
C LEU A 765 -40.29 11.45 18.60
N GLN A 766 -41.37 12.22 18.62
CA GLN A 766 -41.35 13.66 18.27
C GLN A 766 -41.37 14.64 19.46
N GLN A 767 -41.29 14.18 20.72
CA GLN A 767 -41.25 15.08 21.87
C GLN A 767 -40.25 14.67 22.96
N GLN A 768 -38.99 15.13 22.87
CA GLN A 768 -38.17 15.54 24.02
C GLN A 768 -37.02 16.49 23.57
N PRO A 769 -36.91 17.73 24.11
CA PRO A 769 -35.73 18.58 23.94
C PRO A 769 -34.84 18.65 25.20
N GLN A 770 -33.56 18.90 24.96
CA GLN A 770 -32.54 19.48 25.87
C GLN A 770 -32.24 18.76 27.19
N GLN A 771 -31.14 17.98 27.22
CA GLN A 771 -30.15 17.95 28.31
C GLN A 771 -28.97 17.03 27.94
N GLN A 772 -27.86 17.59 27.47
CA GLN A 772 -26.49 17.15 27.82
C GLN A 772 -25.45 18.06 27.15
N GLN A 773 -25.30 19.24 27.74
CA GLN A 773 -24.07 20.03 27.65
C GLN A 773 -23.35 19.81 28.99
N GLN A 774 -22.51 18.77 29.04
CA GLN A 774 -21.45 18.45 30.03
C GLN A 774 -21.23 16.93 30.03
N ARG A 775 -20.39 16.45 29.12
CA ARG A 775 -19.44 15.33 29.30
C ARG A 775 -18.42 15.34 28.19
#